data_AF-A0A1H1J2X8-F1
#
_entry.id   AF-A0A1H1J2X8-F1
#
_cell.length_a   1.000
_cell.length_b   1.000
_cell.length_c   1.000
_cell.angle_alpha   90.00
_cell.angle_beta   90.00
_cell.angle_gamma   90.00
#
_symmetry.space_group_name_H-M   'P 1'
#
loop_
_entity.id
_entity.type
_entity.pdbx_description
1 polymer ?
#
loop_
_entity_poly.entity_id
_entity_poly.type
_entity_poly.pdbx_seq_one_letter_code
_entity_poly.pdbx_strand_id
1 'polypeptide(L)'
;MDAQHTTDVRTTVVRAGLVVVAVVVALALAGAVAPGVAAADDGGEDTAENETAPSYDVSFDEDVPVWIDGAGDDENATDVLRVPLNGSETTGLEPGDEINVTVTASDDDPLEATVVNGNQLAIEYDGPPDVEPGDEIELEVRTSDGEKIDGGTLPLEADIRAVDGQLAVWHPLLGGEEYDVDVEGADTTERLRPGVYGLDSLSPGDSVSITVTNSDDETVVEEDNLEYPGPFALTASVDGNTLEFQQGVAGLEVTSVVPEPVEGQNYTYAGGEIGENGQLELEIEGKDAGDELLLQTAAGVATVETSELDDGLSLPSIEELALVAPLVLSLVIGTSLGAVGSKFRAATAVNLALFAVIGLCLTAAATISVFYLNDISLDPINDFSIEHLLGGIAVLLGTIVAPATYRRFGSSPEPEEPGFTATVTITDGTRDIDEDVTVKYEHASDSSLGGKERVENGSGPVPLPERGVWKLWATDGSHSSEPVEVSHRSSSATLAITSPTTVTIVDESTTRKSKKQKTIPEATVDVVGEPDTELKQHGDGTVTVEPTEDGSSVEVEVSHEKYESRTETVRFGRNEDSTVALPSRTGRVRVTSRIDGVPNEWLSLRLVPNENEPFPDHRANDIPVEPDSNGVVEGDVLIGNYRAEIPAPDGYHEVFDDDEAPLTVTEDDTVDASVNAQFTWTLSSGKDDQAVRIDRIRQDLESLTVHSGRDTAIPAYYASVVESMLEAVESIPDSGHLFVDSDVDVDPDVLANAILETAARTTDAINDAMTTKRTIDLFAACADMPDPGVRWRGEYELEELFELFERLEAEPKEQRRELKERYNAVGERIEDARQDVSETAPAREMHQRAWELFDDTDREREAVVALYASLVVFDAVERLFEHDALRERLSRTVF
;
A
#
# COMPACT_ATOMS: atom_id res chain seq x y z
N MET A 1 -46.56 2.83 -56.29
CA MET A 1 -47.52 1.78 -56.66
C MET A 1 -47.89 1.10 -55.35
N ASP A 2 -48.84 1.66 -54.58
CA ASP A 2 -50.30 1.44 -54.68
C ASP A 2 -50.66 -0.06 -54.72
N ALA A 3 -51.55 -0.62 -53.91
CA ALA A 3 -52.35 -0.14 -52.78
C ALA A 3 -53.14 -1.35 -52.19
N GLN A 4 -53.74 -1.13 -51.00
CA GLN A 4 -55.05 -1.67 -50.55
C GLN A 4 -55.14 -3.12 -50.02
N HIS A 5 -55.42 -3.29 -48.72
CA HIS A 5 -56.75 -3.48 -48.06
C HIS A 5 -57.24 -4.95 -48.14
N THR A 6 -57.82 -5.63 -47.13
CA THR A 6 -58.59 -5.26 -45.92
C THR A 6 -58.86 -6.56 -45.10
N THR A 7 -58.94 -6.45 -43.75
CA THR A 7 -59.81 -7.18 -42.76
C THR A 7 -59.90 -8.73 -42.79
N ASP A 8 -59.91 -9.52 -41.70
CA ASP A 8 -60.82 -9.45 -40.55
C ASP A 8 -60.55 -10.55 -39.47
N VAL A 9 -61.03 -10.30 -38.24
CA VAL A 9 -61.45 -11.18 -37.10
C VAL A 9 -60.51 -12.18 -36.39
N ARG A 10 -60.26 -11.87 -35.10
CA ARG A 10 -60.25 -12.68 -33.85
C ARG A 10 -60.30 -14.23 -33.95
N THR A 11 -59.40 -14.90 -33.22
CA THR A 11 -59.61 -15.57 -31.90
C THR A 11 -58.76 -16.86 -31.78
N THR A 12 -58.07 -16.98 -30.64
CA THR A 12 -57.73 -18.22 -29.91
C THR A 12 -56.35 -18.86 -30.14
N VAL A 13 -55.70 -19.09 -28.99
CA VAL A 13 -54.56 -19.99 -28.70
C VAL A 13 -53.16 -19.40 -28.93
N VAL A 14 -52.77 -18.52 -28.01
CA VAL A 14 -51.36 -18.31 -27.64
C VAL A 14 -51.22 -18.69 -26.17
N ARG A 15 -50.24 -19.56 -25.90
CA ARG A 15 -49.57 -19.78 -24.61
C ARG A 15 -50.43 -20.37 -23.48
N ALA A 16 -50.62 -21.68 -23.55
CA ALA A 16 -50.62 -22.53 -22.36
C ALA A 16 -49.44 -23.49 -22.50
N GLY A 17 -48.42 -23.33 -21.67
CA GLY A 17 -47.29 -24.26 -21.64
C GLY A 17 -45.92 -23.68 -21.34
N LEU A 18 -45.80 -22.55 -20.62
CA LEU A 18 -44.51 -22.14 -20.05
C LEU A 18 -44.70 -21.16 -18.87
N VAL A 19 -45.42 -21.60 -17.84
CA VAL A 19 -45.44 -20.98 -16.49
C VAL A 19 -45.80 -22.09 -15.48
N VAL A 20 -44.85 -22.98 -15.14
CA VAL A 20 -45.02 -23.97 -14.05
C VAL A 20 -43.78 -24.10 -13.14
N VAL A 21 -42.76 -23.23 -13.25
CA VAL A 21 -41.68 -23.18 -12.23
C VAL A 21 -41.59 -21.83 -11.49
N ALA A 22 -42.40 -20.84 -11.86
CA ALA A 22 -42.49 -19.55 -11.14
C ALA A 22 -43.77 -19.39 -10.27
N VAL A 23 -44.46 -20.47 -9.88
CA VAL A 23 -45.80 -20.39 -9.22
C VAL A 23 -45.86 -21.15 -7.88
N VAL A 24 -44.74 -21.27 -7.14
CA VAL A 24 -44.76 -21.89 -5.79
C VAL A 24 -44.35 -20.94 -4.65
N VAL A 25 -43.94 -19.69 -4.91
CA VAL A 25 -43.65 -18.73 -3.82
C VAL A 25 -44.65 -17.56 -3.73
N ALA A 26 -45.40 -17.24 -4.80
CA ALA A 26 -46.34 -16.11 -4.81
C ALA A 26 -47.80 -16.45 -4.42
N LEU A 27 -48.05 -17.37 -3.49
CA LEU A 27 -49.41 -17.66 -3.00
C LEU A 27 -49.42 -18.16 -1.54
N ALA A 28 -48.75 -17.43 -0.66
CA ALA A 28 -49.12 -17.37 0.75
C ALA A 28 -49.69 -15.97 1.04
N LEU A 29 -51.02 -15.90 1.03
CA LEU A 29 -51.84 -15.00 1.83
C LEU A 29 -51.99 -13.55 1.38
N ALA A 30 -52.84 -13.33 0.36
CA ALA A 30 -53.84 -12.28 0.45
C ALA A 30 -55.15 -12.71 -0.21
N GLY A 31 -56.25 -12.67 0.56
CA GLY A 31 -57.59 -12.51 0.00
C GLY A 31 -58.67 -13.47 0.52
N ALA A 32 -59.34 -13.09 1.61
CA ALA A 32 -60.76 -13.35 1.76
C ALA A 32 -61.41 -12.32 2.71
N VAL A 33 -61.99 -11.28 2.10
CA VAL A 33 -62.95 -10.36 2.73
C VAL A 33 -64.31 -11.05 2.84
N ALA A 34 -64.99 -10.87 3.98
CA ALA A 34 -66.45 -11.03 4.09
C ALA A 34 -67.06 -9.81 4.82
N PRO A 35 -68.25 -9.34 4.42
CA PRO A 35 -68.84 -8.10 4.90
C PRO A 35 -69.80 -8.31 6.09
N GLY A 36 -69.97 -7.28 6.93
CA GLY A 36 -70.96 -7.26 8.01
C GLY A 36 -71.24 -5.84 8.51
N VAL A 37 -72.35 -5.27 8.08
CA VAL A 37 -72.91 -3.95 8.46
C VAL A 37 -73.59 -4.01 9.83
N ALA A 38 -73.33 -3.05 10.73
CA ALA A 38 -74.33 -2.11 11.30
C ALA A 38 -73.86 -1.34 12.56
N ALA A 39 -73.87 0.01 12.44
CA ALA A 39 -74.35 1.05 13.39
C ALA A 39 -73.73 1.15 14.81
N ALA A 40 -73.43 2.32 15.40
CA ALA A 40 -73.81 3.71 15.16
C ALA A 40 -72.86 4.70 15.87
N ASP A 41 -73.00 5.97 15.49
CA ASP A 41 -72.91 7.21 16.29
C ASP A 41 -71.61 8.05 16.27
N ASP A 42 -71.65 9.00 15.32
CA ASP A 42 -71.72 10.46 15.52
C ASP A 42 -70.44 11.29 15.66
N GLY A 43 -70.22 12.13 14.64
CA GLY A 43 -69.74 13.50 14.81
C GLY A 43 -68.41 13.87 14.15
N GLY A 44 -68.47 14.66 13.07
CA GLY A 44 -67.40 15.61 12.71
C GLY A 44 -66.93 15.54 11.26
N GLU A 45 -67.35 16.52 10.46
CA GLU A 45 -66.90 16.81 9.10
C GLU A 45 -65.41 17.18 9.05
N ASP A 46 -64.67 16.71 8.03
CA ASP A 46 -63.95 17.58 7.09
C ASP A 46 -63.33 16.73 5.96
N THR A 47 -63.70 17.03 4.71
CA THR A 47 -63.09 16.48 3.50
C THR A 47 -61.76 17.19 3.26
N ALA A 48 -60.66 16.55 3.65
CA ALA A 48 -59.33 16.88 3.15
C ALA A 48 -59.13 16.21 1.78
N GLU A 49 -58.61 16.99 0.84
CA GLU A 49 -58.15 16.51 -0.46
C GLU A 49 -57.05 15.47 -0.21
N ASN A 50 -57.23 14.27 -0.74
CA ASN A 50 -56.29 13.17 -0.63
C ASN A 50 -55.14 13.47 -1.61
N GLU A 51 -54.22 14.36 -1.23
CA GLU A 51 -52.89 14.41 -1.83
C GLU A 51 -52.27 13.02 -1.62
N THR A 52 -52.05 12.29 -2.71
CA THR A 52 -51.27 11.06 -2.70
C THR A 52 -49.92 11.44 -2.11
N ALA A 53 -49.57 10.93 -0.93
CA ALA A 53 -48.25 11.13 -0.35
C ALA A 53 -47.20 10.76 -1.41
N PRO A 54 -46.16 11.58 -1.62
CA PRO A 54 -45.07 11.22 -2.51
C PRO A 54 -44.52 9.85 -2.09
N SER A 55 -44.48 8.91 -3.03
CA SER A 55 -43.81 7.62 -2.80
C SER A 55 -42.32 7.87 -2.97
N TYR A 56 -41.59 7.88 -1.87
CA TYR A 56 -40.13 7.87 -1.86
C TYR A 56 -39.65 6.42 -2.00
N ASP A 57 -38.62 6.20 -2.82
CA ASP A 57 -37.91 4.93 -2.96
C ASP A 57 -36.42 5.28 -3.07
N VAL A 58 -35.59 4.71 -2.21
CA VAL A 58 -34.16 5.05 -2.14
C VAL A 58 -33.35 3.80 -2.47
N SER A 59 -32.39 3.95 -3.38
CA SER A 59 -31.44 2.91 -3.75
C SER A 59 -30.03 3.47 -3.68
N PHE A 60 -29.15 2.80 -2.95
CA PHE A 60 -27.75 3.20 -2.81
C PHE A 60 -26.92 2.73 -4.02
N ASP A 61 -25.88 3.49 -4.36
CA ASP A 61 -24.94 3.07 -5.42
C ASP A 61 -23.84 2.20 -4.81
N GLU A 62 -23.91 0.88 -5.03
CA GLU A 62 -22.93 -0.07 -4.50
C GLU A 62 -21.58 -0.02 -5.24
N ASP A 63 -21.52 0.61 -6.41
CA ASP A 63 -20.29 0.73 -7.20
C ASP A 63 -19.40 1.89 -6.72
N VAL A 64 -19.95 2.81 -5.90
CA VAL A 64 -19.23 3.95 -5.34
C VAL A 64 -19.17 3.85 -3.82
N PRO A 65 -17.97 3.81 -3.22
CA PRO A 65 -17.85 3.74 -1.78
C PRO A 65 -18.38 5.00 -1.09
N VAL A 66 -18.86 4.85 0.15
CA VAL A 66 -19.15 5.96 1.06
C VAL A 66 -17.83 6.60 1.51
N TRP A 67 -17.77 7.93 1.67
CA TRP A 67 -16.58 8.61 2.19
C TRP A 67 -16.94 9.75 3.14
N ILE A 68 -15.94 10.15 3.93
CA ILE A 68 -16.01 11.35 4.76
C ILE A 68 -15.29 12.45 4.01
N ASP A 69 -16.03 13.49 3.69
CA ASP A 69 -15.52 14.73 3.15
C ASP A 69 -15.06 15.59 4.34
N GLY A 70 -13.74 15.76 4.45
CA GLY A 70 -13.13 16.46 5.55
C GLY A 70 -13.42 17.95 5.44
N ALA A 71 -13.96 18.53 6.52
CA ALA A 71 -13.97 19.96 6.66
C ALA A 71 -12.54 20.49 6.49
N GLY A 72 -12.28 21.32 5.46
CA GLY A 72 -11.01 22.05 5.38
C GLY A 72 -10.74 22.85 6.68
N ASP A 73 -9.57 23.49 6.81
CA ASP A 73 -9.02 24.13 8.04
C ASP A 73 -9.92 25.18 8.79
N ASP A 74 -11.22 25.27 8.53
CA ASP A 74 -12.19 26.06 9.25
C ASP A 74 -12.66 25.31 10.52
N GLU A 75 -12.32 25.85 11.69
CA GLU A 75 -12.58 25.27 13.04
C GLU A 75 -14.08 25.06 13.37
N ASN A 76 -14.99 25.37 12.45
CA ASN A 76 -16.44 25.18 12.61
C ASN A 76 -17.07 24.36 11.47
N ALA A 77 -16.27 23.88 10.51
CA ALA A 77 -16.79 23.00 9.49
C ALA A 77 -16.89 21.58 10.08
N THR A 78 -18.08 21.01 10.01
CA THR A 78 -18.34 19.62 10.39
C THR A 78 -17.95 18.72 9.23
N ASP A 79 -17.41 17.54 9.56
CA ASP A 79 -17.18 16.51 8.55
C ASP A 79 -18.51 16.13 7.91
N VAL A 80 -18.49 15.80 6.61
CA VAL A 80 -19.71 15.42 5.89
C VAL A 80 -19.58 13.99 5.40
N LEU A 81 -20.43 13.10 5.89
CA LEU A 81 -20.53 11.74 5.38
C LEU A 81 -21.31 11.76 4.06
N ARG A 82 -20.63 11.43 2.96
CA ARG A 82 -21.18 11.41 1.61
C ARG A 82 -21.61 10.00 1.24
N VAL A 83 -22.90 9.84 0.96
CA VAL A 83 -23.51 8.54 0.63
C VAL A 83 -24.05 8.56 -0.80
N PRO A 84 -23.41 7.85 -1.74
CA PRO A 84 -23.87 7.73 -3.13
C PRO A 84 -25.24 7.07 -3.24
N LEU A 85 -26.10 7.61 -4.11
CA LEU A 85 -27.39 7.04 -4.47
C LEU A 85 -27.40 6.63 -5.93
N ASN A 86 -28.05 5.51 -6.24
CA ASN A 86 -28.35 5.13 -7.59
C ASN A 86 -29.49 6.02 -8.12
N GLY A 87 -29.11 7.08 -8.85
CA GLY A 87 -30.06 8.08 -9.35
C GLY A 87 -31.09 7.53 -10.35
N SER A 88 -30.89 6.33 -10.91
CA SER A 88 -31.85 5.70 -11.83
C SER A 88 -32.95 4.91 -11.11
N GLU A 89 -32.67 4.48 -9.87
CA GLU A 89 -33.56 3.67 -9.03
C GLU A 89 -34.16 4.49 -7.89
N THR A 90 -33.47 5.54 -7.44
CA THR A 90 -33.98 6.49 -6.45
C THR A 90 -35.09 7.35 -7.06
N THR A 91 -36.24 7.42 -6.39
CA THR A 91 -37.38 8.24 -6.83
C THR A 91 -37.97 9.05 -5.69
N GLY A 92 -38.45 10.26 -6.02
CA GLY A 92 -39.11 11.13 -5.07
C GLY A 92 -38.20 12.05 -4.26
N LEU A 93 -36.88 11.99 -4.46
CA LEU A 93 -35.90 12.93 -3.89
C LEU A 93 -35.45 13.93 -4.96
N GLU A 94 -35.56 15.23 -4.68
CA GLU A 94 -35.06 16.32 -5.51
C GLU A 94 -33.78 16.93 -4.90
N PRO A 95 -32.88 17.52 -5.71
CA PRO A 95 -31.70 18.22 -5.19
C PRO A 95 -32.11 19.33 -4.21
N GLY A 96 -31.52 19.32 -3.01
CA GLY A 96 -31.81 20.23 -1.91
C GLY A 96 -32.91 19.77 -0.96
N ASP A 97 -33.51 18.58 -1.16
CA ASP A 97 -34.42 17.99 -0.19
C ASP A 97 -33.69 17.66 1.12
N GLU A 98 -34.30 18.02 2.25
CA GLU A 98 -33.86 17.66 3.59
C GLU A 98 -34.58 16.37 4.03
N ILE A 99 -33.82 15.32 4.34
CA ILE A 99 -34.31 14.03 4.84
C ILE A 99 -33.62 13.68 6.15
N ASN A 100 -34.24 12.77 6.91
CA ASN A 100 -33.67 12.30 8.17
C ASN A 100 -32.94 10.98 7.93
N VAL A 101 -31.74 10.84 8.48
CA VAL A 101 -31.01 9.57 8.50
C VAL A 101 -30.83 9.15 9.95
N THR A 102 -31.13 7.90 10.25
CA THR A 102 -30.91 7.32 11.58
C THR A 102 -29.91 6.19 11.50
N VAL A 103 -29.02 6.12 12.48
CA VAL A 103 -28.09 5.01 12.64
C VAL A 103 -28.74 3.97 13.54
N THR A 104 -28.90 2.74 13.07
CA THR A 104 -29.63 1.68 13.81
C THR A 104 -29.01 1.31 15.15
N ALA A 105 -27.69 1.47 15.27
CA ALA A 105 -26.93 1.16 16.48
C ALA A 105 -26.95 2.26 17.55
N SER A 106 -27.62 3.40 17.30
CA SER A 106 -27.75 4.49 18.28
C SER A 106 -29.22 4.86 18.55
N ASP A 107 -29.51 5.21 19.81
CA ASP A 107 -30.78 5.79 20.26
C ASP A 107 -30.83 7.33 20.06
N ASP A 108 -29.86 7.89 19.33
CA ASP A 108 -29.71 9.35 19.12
C ASP A 108 -30.81 9.96 18.22
N ASP A 109 -30.89 11.28 18.29
CA ASP A 109 -31.75 12.07 17.40
C ASP A 109 -31.36 11.83 15.92
N PRO A 110 -32.32 11.79 14.98
CA PRO A 110 -32.02 11.62 13.56
C PRO A 110 -31.04 12.68 13.06
N LEU A 111 -30.05 12.26 12.27
CA LEU A 111 -29.12 13.13 11.57
C LEU A 111 -29.83 13.79 10.39
N GLU A 112 -29.58 15.08 10.19
CA GLU A 112 -30.08 15.82 9.02
C GLU A 112 -29.20 15.50 7.81
N ALA A 113 -29.84 15.14 6.69
CA ALA A 113 -29.16 14.85 5.43
C ALA A 113 -29.76 15.70 4.30
N THR A 114 -28.89 16.27 3.47
CA THR A 114 -29.28 17.03 2.28
C THR A 114 -29.03 16.20 1.02
N VAL A 115 -30.02 16.15 0.12
CA VAL A 115 -29.86 15.51 -1.19
C VAL A 115 -29.03 16.42 -2.12
N VAL A 116 -27.86 15.95 -2.55
CA VAL A 116 -26.98 16.66 -3.51
C VAL A 116 -27.18 16.05 -4.90
N ASN A 117 -27.44 16.90 -5.90
CA ASN A 117 -27.71 16.50 -7.30
C ASN A 117 -28.79 15.45 -7.56
N GLY A 118 -29.53 15.02 -6.52
CA GLY A 118 -30.53 13.95 -6.63
C GLY A 118 -29.94 12.54 -6.64
N ASN A 119 -28.62 12.40 -6.53
CA ASN A 119 -27.92 11.11 -6.58
C ASN A 119 -26.88 10.94 -5.46
N GLN A 120 -26.89 11.78 -4.43
CA GLN A 120 -26.02 11.68 -3.27
C GLN A 120 -26.72 12.25 -2.04
N LEU A 121 -26.46 11.68 -0.86
CA LEU A 121 -26.78 12.29 0.43
C LEU A 121 -25.54 12.89 1.06
N ALA A 122 -25.66 14.10 1.58
CA ALA A 122 -24.68 14.78 2.41
C ALA A 122 -25.21 14.82 3.84
N ILE A 123 -24.59 14.07 4.74
CA ILE A 123 -25.00 13.95 6.15
C ILE A 123 -23.98 14.70 6.99
N GLU A 124 -24.42 15.70 7.76
CA GLU A 124 -23.53 16.37 8.71
C GLU A 124 -23.10 15.36 9.79
N TYR A 125 -21.79 15.18 9.95
CA TYR A 125 -21.19 14.17 10.79
C TYR A 125 -20.35 14.85 11.88
N ASP A 126 -20.84 14.82 13.12
CA ASP A 126 -20.17 15.43 14.31
C ASP A 126 -19.42 14.38 15.15
N GLY A 127 -18.95 13.32 14.50
CA GLY A 127 -18.26 12.20 15.13
C GLY A 127 -19.09 10.91 15.22
N PRO A 128 -18.49 9.84 15.76
CA PRO A 128 -19.12 8.52 15.82
C PRO A 128 -20.37 8.53 16.71
N PRO A 129 -21.48 7.92 16.28
CA PRO A 129 -22.58 7.62 17.19
C PRO A 129 -22.08 6.74 18.36
N ASP A 130 -22.71 6.84 19.53
CA ASP A 130 -22.47 5.93 20.65
C ASP A 130 -22.93 4.51 20.25
N VAL A 131 -22.01 3.71 19.71
CA VAL A 131 -22.26 2.33 19.23
C VAL A 131 -21.65 1.33 20.20
N GLU A 132 -22.40 0.31 20.62
CA GLU A 132 -21.83 -0.75 21.47
C GLU A 132 -20.85 -1.62 20.64
N PRO A 133 -19.73 -2.08 21.24
CA PRO A 133 -18.81 -3.02 20.60
C PRO A 133 -19.49 -4.20 19.89
N GLY A 134 -19.36 -4.26 18.56
CA GLY A 134 -19.88 -5.34 17.72
C GLY A 134 -21.31 -5.17 17.21
N ASP A 135 -21.92 -4.00 17.37
CA ASP A 135 -23.20 -3.67 16.74
C ASP A 135 -23.04 -3.34 15.25
N GLU A 136 -23.94 -3.86 14.41
CA GLU A 136 -24.00 -3.54 12.98
C GLU A 136 -24.54 -2.11 12.79
N ILE A 137 -23.80 -1.27 12.06
CA ILE A 137 -24.19 0.11 11.76
C ILE A 137 -24.93 0.13 10.43
N GLU A 138 -26.22 0.49 10.45
CA GLU A 138 -26.99 0.72 9.23
C GLU A 138 -27.52 2.16 9.18
N LEU A 139 -27.36 2.81 8.02
CA LEU A 139 -28.03 4.09 7.73
C LEU A 139 -29.45 3.83 7.29
N GLU A 140 -30.42 4.25 8.09
CA GLU A 140 -31.85 4.19 7.75
C GLU A 140 -32.37 5.57 7.33
N VAL A 141 -32.74 5.70 6.07
CA VAL A 141 -33.32 6.93 5.50
C VAL A 141 -34.81 7.01 5.83
N ARG A 142 -35.21 8.15 6.37
CA ARG A 142 -36.57 8.45 6.82
C ARG A 142 -37.05 9.78 6.23
N THR A 143 -38.36 9.88 6.04
CA THR A 143 -39.00 11.15 5.70
C THR A 143 -38.84 12.16 6.84
N SER A 144 -39.11 13.44 6.56
CA SER A 144 -39.14 14.50 7.59
C SER A 144 -40.15 14.24 8.72
N ASP A 145 -41.19 13.45 8.44
CA ASP A 145 -42.20 13.00 9.42
C ASP A 145 -41.76 11.75 10.22
N GLY A 146 -40.57 11.20 9.93
CA GLY A 146 -39.98 10.04 10.60
C GLY A 146 -40.42 8.67 10.06
N GLU A 147 -41.07 8.61 8.89
CA GLU A 147 -41.46 7.34 8.27
C GLU A 147 -40.29 6.73 7.50
N LYS A 148 -40.01 5.44 7.73
CA LYS A 148 -38.97 4.69 7.01
C LYS A 148 -39.29 4.65 5.51
N ILE A 149 -38.30 4.97 4.69
CA ILE A 149 -38.40 4.88 3.23
C ILE A 149 -38.02 3.47 2.78
N ASP A 150 -38.75 2.90 1.83
CA ASP A 150 -38.42 1.60 1.24
C ASP A 150 -37.05 1.67 0.55
N GLY A 151 -36.22 0.64 0.71
CA GLY A 151 -34.85 0.57 0.17
C GLY A 151 -33.81 1.46 0.88
N GLY A 152 -34.24 2.36 1.77
CA GLY A 152 -33.36 3.27 2.52
C GLY A 152 -32.66 2.63 3.71
N THR A 153 -32.03 1.46 3.57
CA THR A 153 -31.13 0.89 4.58
C THR A 153 -29.79 0.50 3.94
N LEU A 154 -28.69 1.06 4.44
CA LEU A 154 -27.32 0.79 3.98
C LEU A 154 -26.45 0.33 5.16
N PRO A 155 -25.96 -0.92 5.18
CA PRO A 155 -24.94 -1.32 6.16
C PRO A 155 -23.62 -0.59 5.88
N LEU A 156 -22.96 -0.12 6.94
CA LEU A 156 -21.62 0.46 6.88
C LEU A 156 -20.65 -0.54 7.51
N GLU A 157 -19.87 -1.22 6.66
CA GLU A 157 -18.85 -2.19 7.04
C GLU A 157 -17.45 -1.59 6.91
N ALA A 158 -16.45 -2.19 7.56
CA ALA A 158 -15.07 -1.77 7.38
C ALA A 158 -14.54 -2.22 6.02
N ASP A 159 -13.72 -1.38 5.40
CA ASP A 159 -13.23 -1.59 4.04
C ASP A 159 -11.74 -1.32 3.94
N ILE A 160 -11.07 -1.99 3.01
CA ILE A 160 -9.66 -1.73 2.68
C ILE A 160 -9.63 -0.92 1.39
N ARG A 161 -8.94 0.21 1.41
CA ARG A 161 -8.86 1.15 0.28
C ARG A 161 -7.42 1.45 -0.06
N ALA A 162 -7.14 1.74 -1.33
CA ALA A 162 -5.87 2.32 -1.72
C ALA A 162 -5.99 3.84 -1.64
N VAL A 163 -5.27 4.48 -0.71
CA VAL A 163 -5.27 5.92 -0.48
C VAL A 163 -3.82 6.38 -0.41
N ASP A 164 -3.47 7.43 -1.14
CA ASP A 164 -2.13 8.05 -1.06
C ASP A 164 -0.96 7.07 -1.28
N GLY A 165 -1.16 6.09 -2.18
CA GLY A 165 -0.14 5.13 -2.59
C GLY A 165 0.03 3.91 -1.65
N GLN A 166 -0.76 3.84 -0.59
CA GLN A 166 -0.76 2.77 0.40
C GLN A 166 -2.15 2.17 0.59
N LEU A 167 -2.24 0.97 1.18
CA LEU A 167 -3.52 0.41 1.62
C LEU A 167 -3.90 1.03 2.97
N ALA A 168 -5.18 1.25 3.19
CA ALA A 168 -5.71 1.87 4.39
C ALA A 168 -7.04 1.23 4.79
N VAL A 169 -7.31 1.14 6.08
CA VAL A 169 -8.64 0.78 6.60
C VAL A 169 -9.50 2.04 6.58
N TRP A 170 -10.70 1.92 6.01
CA TRP A 170 -11.74 2.92 6.13
C TRP A 170 -12.90 2.40 6.96
N HIS A 171 -13.37 3.21 7.91
CA HIS A 171 -14.65 2.98 8.59
C HIS A 171 -15.20 4.32 9.13
N PRO A 172 -16.52 4.58 9.03
CA PRO A 172 -17.09 5.87 9.43
C PRO A 172 -16.83 6.20 10.91
N LEU A 173 -16.84 5.21 11.80
CA LEU A 173 -16.54 5.42 13.22
C LEU A 173 -15.14 5.98 13.50
N LEU A 174 -14.21 5.88 12.56
CA LEU A 174 -12.84 6.37 12.70
C LEU A 174 -12.69 7.87 12.39
N GLY A 175 -13.81 8.60 12.19
CA GLY A 175 -13.81 10.02 11.84
C GLY A 175 -13.54 10.99 13.01
N GLY A 176 -13.83 10.59 14.24
CA GLY A 176 -13.72 11.46 15.42
C GLY A 176 -12.36 11.40 16.12
N GLU A 177 -12.27 10.53 17.13
CA GLU A 177 -11.13 10.42 18.06
C GLU A 177 -9.91 9.71 17.44
N GLU A 178 -8.79 9.70 18.17
CA GLU A 178 -7.68 8.78 17.87
C GLU A 178 -8.07 7.36 18.28
N TYR A 179 -7.89 6.42 17.36
CA TYR A 179 -8.12 4.99 17.58
C TYR A 179 -6.79 4.25 17.47
N ASP A 180 -6.64 3.21 18.29
CA ASP A 180 -5.56 2.24 18.12
C ASP A 180 -6.09 1.10 17.22
N VAL A 181 -5.50 0.98 16.03
CA VAL A 181 -5.88 0.00 15.02
C VAL A 181 -4.83 -1.10 15.03
N ASP A 182 -5.18 -2.28 15.52
CA ASP A 182 -4.36 -3.48 15.46
C ASP A 182 -4.75 -4.29 14.23
N VAL A 183 -3.78 -4.61 13.37
CA VAL A 183 -4.01 -5.39 12.15
C VAL A 183 -3.13 -6.63 12.19
N GLU A 184 -3.75 -7.81 12.21
CA GLU A 184 -3.00 -9.06 12.24
C GLU A 184 -2.26 -9.26 10.91
N GLY A 185 -0.95 -9.01 10.92
CA GLY A 185 -0.07 -9.20 9.76
C GLY A 185 0.46 -7.93 9.10
N ALA A 186 0.11 -6.75 9.62
CA ALA A 186 0.64 -5.45 9.19
C ALA A 186 0.98 -4.60 10.43
N ASP A 187 1.96 -3.71 10.29
CA ASP A 187 2.18 -2.66 11.28
C ASP A 187 1.30 -1.46 10.88
N THR A 188 0.57 -0.86 11.83
CA THR A 188 -0.20 0.38 11.59
C THR A 188 0.66 1.60 11.92
N THR A 189 0.60 2.62 11.07
CA THR A 189 1.55 3.73 11.12
C THR A 189 0.93 5.06 11.51
N GLU A 190 -0.22 5.43 10.95
CA GLU A 190 -0.84 6.74 11.22
C GLU A 190 -2.27 6.88 10.67
N ARG A 191 -3.04 7.79 11.26
CA ARG A 191 -4.32 8.28 10.71
C ARG A 191 -4.02 9.17 9.50
N LEU A 192 -4.46 8.77 8.32
CA LEU A 192 -4.24 9.55 7.09
C LEU A 192 -5.27 10.67 6.95
N ARG A 193 -6.55 10.36 7.21
CA ARG A 193 -7.70 11.27 7.07
C ARG A 193 -8.81 10.87 8.06
N PRO A 194 -9.85 11.69 8.29
CA PRO A 194 -11.03 11.24 9.03
C PRO A 194 -11.58 9.93 8.46
N GLY A 195 -11.70 8.91 9.30
CA GLY A 195 -12.18 7.61 8.88
C GLY A 195 -11.12 6.67 8.31
N VAL A 196 -9.88 7.12 8.04
CA VAL A 196 -8.87 6.38 7.25
C VAL A 196 -7.55 6.21 8.02
N TYR A 197 -7.10 4.96 8.18
CA TYR A 197 -5.84 4.61 8.84
C TYR A 197 -4.93 3.81 7.90
N GLY A 198 -3.67 4.25 7.73
CA GLY A 198 -2.69 3.64 6.83
C GLY A 198 -2.22 2.26 7.33
N LEU A 199 -2.03 1.35 6.38
CA LEU A 199 -1.52 0.00 6.62
C LEU A 199 -0.19 -0.18 5.87
N ASP A 200 0.90 -0.13 6.60
CA ASP A 200 2.21 -0.40 6.05
C ASP A 200 2.32 -1.89 5.67
N SER A 201 3.08 -2.17 4.61
CA SER A 201 3.54 -3.51 4.21
C SER A 201 2.53 -4.49 3.57
N LEU A 202 1.26 -4.13 3.40
CA LEU A 202 0.28 -4.99 2.72
C LEU A 202 0.32 -4.87 1.20
N SER A 203 0.18 -6.02 0.52
CA SER A 203 0.06 -6.08 -0.93
C SER A 203 -1.39 -6.34 -1.35
N PRO A 204 -1.82 -5.88 -2.54
CA PRO A 204 -3.12 -6.25 -3.10
C PRO A 204 -3.31 -7.78 -3.13
N GLY A 205 -4.37 -8.28 -2.49
CA GLY A 205 -4.73 -9.70 -2.42
C GLY A 205 -4.37 -10.41 -1.11
N ASP A 206 -3.78 -9.72 -0.14
CA ASP A 206 -3.68 -10.20 1.24
C ASP A 206 -5.01 -9.98 1.98
N SER A 207 -5.45 -10.97 2.75
CA SER A 207 -6.61 -10.87 3.66
C SER A 207 -6.13 -10.47 5.06
N VAL A 208 -6.75 -9.47 5.67
CA VAL A 208 -6.37 -8.98 7.01
C VAL A 208 -7.52 -9.07 8.00
N SER A 209 -7.18 -9.33 9.26
CA SER A 209 -8.09 -9.15 10.39
C SER A 209 -7.73 -7.85 11.10
N ILE A 210 -8.73 -7.02 11.39
CA ILE A 210 -8.56 -5.73 12.03
C ILE A 210 -9.27 -5.71 13.37
N THR A 211 -8.68 -5.05 14.36
CA THR A 211 -9.27 -4.74 15.64
C THR A 211 -9.01 -3.28 15.94
N VAL A 212 -10.06 -2.48 16.00
CA VAL A 212 -9.99 -1.06 16.35
C VAL A 212 -10.40 -0.91 17.80
N THR A 213 -9.58 -0.22 18.60
CA THR A 213 -9.86 0.13 19.99
C THR A 213 -9.87 1.64 20.19
N ASN A 214 -10.78 2.13 21.04
CA ASN A 214 -10.83 3.54 21.43
C ASN A 214 -9.84 3.85 22.58
N SER A 215 -9.82 5.10 23.02
CA SER A 215 -8.95 5.57 24.11
C SER A 215 -9.18 4.91 25.48
N ASP A 216 -10.30 4.20 25.66
CA ASP A 216 -10.65 3.43 26.87
C ASP A 216 -10.28 1.92 26.74
N ASP A 217 -9.52 1.53 25.70
CA ASP A 217 -9.18 0.14 25.34
C ASP A 217 -10.42 -0.72 25.01
N GLU A 218 -11.54 -0.12 24.62
CA GLU A 218 -12.75 -0.84 24.19
C GLU A 218 -12.72 -1.07 22.67
N THR A 219 -12.92 -2.32 22.25
CA THR A 219 -13.00 -2.69 20.83
C THR A 219 -14.24 -2.09 20.20
N VAL A 220 -14.09 -1.28 19.17
CA VAL A 220 -15.21 -0.61 18.48
C VAL A 220 -15.50 -1.25 17.13
N VAL A 221 -14.47 -1.78 16.45
CA VAL A 221 -14.59 -2.52 15.19
C VAL A 221 -13.72 -3.77 15.29
N GLU A 222 -14.27 -4.93 14.92
CA GLU A 222 -13.55 -6.20 14.83
C GLU A 222 -14.01 -6.90 13.56
N GLU A 223 -13.13 -7.00 12.57
CA GLU A 223 -13.45 -7.61 11.27
C GLU A 223 -12.39 -8.63 10.87
N ASP A 224 -12.85 -9.73 10.30
CA ASP A 224 -12.04 -10.89 9.95
C ASP A 224 -12.00 -11.12 8.45
N ASN A 225 -10.79 -11.23 7.88
CA ASN A 225 -10.56 -11.49 6.45
C ASN A 225 -11.06 -10.38 5.51
N LEU A 226 -10.79 -9.13 5.84
CA LEU A 226 -10.94 -8.03 4.90
C LEU A 226 -9.95 -8.19 3.74
N GLU A 227 -10.44 -8.14 2.51
CA GLU A 227 -9.63 -8.21 1.30
C GLU A 227 -9.79 -6.91 0.51
N TYR A 228 -8.69 -6.38 -0.03
CA TYR A 228 -8.76 -5.20 -0.91
C TYR A 228 -9.50 -5.56 -2.21
N PRO A 229 -10.68 -4.96 -2.51
CA PRO A 229 -11.47 -5.32 -3.69
C PRO A 229 -10.87 -4.82 -5.01
N GLY A 230 -9.87 -3.93 -4.95
CA GLY A 230 -9.31 -3.23 -6.10
C GLY A 230 -9.86 -1.81 -6.25
N PRO A 231 -9.51 -1.09 -7.33
CA PRO A 231 -10.09 0.22 -7.64
C PRO A 231 -11.60 0.11 -7.88
N PHE A 232 -12.36 1.09 -7.39
CA PHE A 232 -13.81 1.18 -7.66
C PHE A 232 -14.08 1.81 -9.02
N ALA A 233 -15.22 1.51 -9.64
CA ALA A 233 -15.50 1.93 -11.01
C ALA A 233 -16.39 3.18 -11.07
N LEU A 234 -15.99 4.15 -11.89
CA LEU A 234 -16.76 5.34 -12.22
C LEU A 234 -16.98 5.45 -13.72
N THR A 235 -18.07 6.08 -14.11
CA THR A 235 -18.34 6.39 -15.52
C THR A 235 -18.48 7.88 -15.70
N ALA A 236 -17.76 8.42 -16.69
CA ALA A 236 -17.81 9.83 -16.98
C ALA A 236 -17.93 10.09 -18.47
N SER A 237 -18.72 11.11 -18.83
CA SER A 237 -18.67 11.69 -20.16
C SER A 237 -17.56 12.71 -20.27
N VAL A 238 -16.91 12.78 -21.44
CA VAL A 238 -15.88 13.79 -21.73
C VAL A 238 -16.49 14.92 -22.56
N ASP A 239 -16.46 16.15 -22.05
CA ASP A 239 -16.72 17.37 -22.82
C ASP A 239 -15.48 18.28 -22.81
N GLY A 240 -14.65 18.14 -23.85
CA GLY A 240 -13.36 18.83 -23.92
C GLY A 240 -12.43 18.42 -22.79
N ASN A 241 -12.20 19.34 -21.86
CA ASN A 241 -11.33 19.16 -20.70
C ASN A 241 -12.10 18.81 -19.42
N THR A 242 -13.43 18.68 -19.51
CA THR A 242 -14.28 18.43 -18.36
C THR A 242 -14.76 16.98 -18.38
N LEU A 243 -14.62 16.30 -17.24
CA LEU A 243 -15.30 15.05 -16.94
C LEU A 243 -16.63 15.34 -16.28
N GLU A 244 -17.69 14.73 -16.77
CA GLU A 244 -19.02 14.78 -16.15
C GLU A 244 -19.39 13.36 -15.69
N PHE A 245 -19.43 13.15 -14.37
CA PHE A 245 -19.70 11.85 -13.78
C PHE A 245 -21.19 11.54 -13.73
N GLN A 246 -21.55 10.28 -13.94
CA GLN A 246 -22.94 9.83 -13.88
C GLN A 246 -23.37 9.46 -12.45
N GLN A 247 -22.41 9.08 -11.61
CA GLN A 247 -22.60 8.69 -10.22
C GLN A 247 -22.60 9.89 -9.25
N GLY A 248 -23.06 9.64 -8.02
CA GLY A 248 -23.09 10.62 -6.93
C GLY A 248 -21.72 10.90 -6.30
N VAL A 249 -20.81 11.50 -7.06
CA VAL A 249 -19.42 11.79 -6.65
C VAL A 249 -19.12 13.29 -6.43
N ALA A 250 -20.16 14.11 -6.25
CA ALA A 250 -19.99 15.53 -5.94
C ALA A 250 -19.25 15.72 -4.61
N GLY A 251 -18.31 16.67 -4.57
CA GLY A 251 -17.44 16.93 -3.41
C GLY A 251 -16.32 15.89 -3.23
N LEU A 252 -16.18 14.91 -4.12
CA LEU A 252 -15.08 13.94 -4.02
C LEU A 252 -13.77 14.62 -4.46
N GLU A 253 -12.86 14.76 -3.51
CA GLU A 253 -11.51 15.27 -3.78
C GLU A 253 -10.73 14.26 -4.62
N VAL A 254 -10.12 14.74 -5.71
CA VAL A 254 -9.17 14.00 -6.54
C VAL A 254 -7.80 14.61 -6.34
N THR A 255 -6.83 13.85 -5.83
CA THR A 255 -5.47 14.34 -5.61
C THR A 255 -4.59 14.17 -6.84
N SER A 256 -4.81 13.08 -7.59
CA SER A 256 -3.99 12.73 -8.74
C SER A 256 -4.82 12.04 -9.83
N VAL A 257 -4.48 12.31 -11.08
CA VAL A 257 -5.05 11.65 -12.26
C VAL A 257 -3.94 11.00 -13.06
N VAL A 258 -4.03 9.70 -13.25
CA VAL A 258 -3.10 8.89 -14.04
C VAL A 258 -3.86 8.27 -15.22
N PRO A 259 -3.62 8.71 -16.47
CA PRO A 259 -4.14 7.98 -17.61
C PRO A 259 -3.45 6.62 -17.73
N GLU A 260 -4.17 5.58 -18.15
CA GLU A 260 -3.59 4.26 -18.36
C GLU A 260 -2.37 4.38 -19.32
N PRO A 261 -1.21 3.80 -18.97
CA PRO A 261 0.04 4.06 -19.70
C PRO A 261 -0.03 3.52 -21.13
N VAL A 262 -0.07 4.43 -22.11
CA VAL A 262 0.33 4.11 -23.48
C VAL A 262 1.84 3.88 -23.47
N GLU A 263 2.30 2.68 -23.87
CA GLU A 263 3.70 2.21 -23.80
C GLU A 263 4.75 3.35 -23.77
N GLY A 264 5.30 3.62 -22.58
CA GLY A 264 6.47 4.49 -22.40
C GLY A 264 6.21 5.96 -22.04
N GLN A 265 5.00 6.35 -21.63
CA GLN A 265 4.74 7.70 -21.09
C GLN A 265 3.89 7.61 -19.80
N ASN A 266 4.43 8.12 -18.70
CA ASN A 266 3.68 8.35 -17.47
C ASN A 266 3.43 9.86 -17.37
N TYR A 267 2.16 10.25 -17.30
CA TYR A 267 1.77 11.61 -16.97
C TYR A 267 1.01 11.54 -15.66
N THR A 268 1.38 12.39 -14.71
CA THR A 268 0.64 12.59 -13.46
C THR A 268 0.17 14.04 -13.48
N TYR A 269 -1.14 14.23 -13.36
CA TYR A 269 -1.74 15.56 -13.29
C TYR A 269 -2.19 15.83 -11.87
N ALA A 270 -2.03 17.08 -11.41
CA ALA A 270 -2.65 17.52 -10.17
C ALA A 270 -4.17 17.40 -10.30
N GLY A 271 -4.80 16.74 -9.34
CA GLY A 271 -6.24 16.65 -9.29
C GLY A 271 -6.90 17.92 -8.76
N GLY A 272 -8.22 17.86 -8.59
CA GLY A 272 -9.05 18.91 -8.00
C GLY A 272 -10.30 18.28 -7.39
N GLU A 273 -11.26 19.09 -6.96
CA GLU A 273 -12.52 18.57 -6.43
C GLU A 273 -13.55 18.38 -7.54
N ILE A 274 -14.33 17.29 -7.49
CA ILE A 274 -15.51 17.14 -8.34
C ILE A 274 -16.56 18.13 -7.84
N GLY A 275 -16.87 19.13 -8.64
CA GLY A 275 -17.79 20.20 -8.24
C GLY A 275 -19.19 19.70 -7.90
N GLU A 276 -19.98 20.54 -7.23
CA GLU A 276 -21.37 20.25 -6.85
C GLU A 276 -22.26 19.87 -8.02
N ASN A 277 -21.86 20.04 -9.27
CA ASN A 277 -22.59 19.61 -10.47
C ASN A 277 -22.10 18.26 -11.04
N GLY A 278 -21.23 17.54 -10.33
CA GLY A 278 -20.65 16.27 -10.79
C GLY A 278 -19.59 16.44 -11.87
N GLN A 279 -18.98 17.62 -12.00
CA GLN A 279 -17.99 17.92 -13.03
C GLN A 279 -16.58 18.12 -12.45
N LEU A 280 -15.58 17.57 -13.15
CA LEU A 280 -14.15 17.75 -12.85
C LEU A 280 -13.45 18.35 -14.07
N GLU A 281 -12.88 19.54 -13.91
CA GLU A 281 -12.06 20.16 -14.95
C GLU A 281 -10.63 19.60 -14.87
N LEU A 282 -10.11 19.11 -16.00
CA LEU A 282 -8.78 18.53 -16.12
C LEU A 282 -7.94 19.36 -17.10
N GLU A 283 -6.75 19.77 -16.69
CA GLU A 283 -5.77 20.44 -17.56
C GLU A 283 -4.97 19.44 -18.41
N ILE A 284 -5.65 18.59 -19.18
CA ILE A 284 -5.01 17.55 -20.00
C ILE A 284 -5.18 17.89 -21.48
N GLU A 285 -4.08 18.07 -22.22
CA GLU A 285 -4.11 18.17 -23.68
C GLU A 285 -4.15 16.76 -24.32
N GLY A 286 -5.21 16.45 -25.08
CA GLY A 286 -5.24 15.27 -25.98
C GLY A 286 -5.96 14.02 -25.46
N LYS A 287 -6.93 14.16 -24.57
CA LYS A 287 -7.81 13.07 -24.14
C LYS A 287 -8.83 12.71 -25.23
N ASP A 288 -8.92 11.43 -25.57
CA ASP A 288 -9.96 10.90 -26.47
C ASP A 288 -11.01 10.13 -25.65
N ALA A 289 -12.26 10.07 -26.15
CA ALA A 289 -13.26 9.21 -25.52
C ALA A 289 -12.92 7.74 -25.72
N GLY A 290 -12.98 6.97 -24.62
CA GLY A 290 -12.58 5.56 -24.58
C GLY A 290 -11.26 5.30 -23.87
N ASP A 291 -10.60 6.35 -23.34
CA ASP A 291 -9.46 6.20 -22.44
C ASP A 291 -9.94 5.82 -21.03
N GLU A 292 -9.21 4.90 -20.38
CA GLU A 292 -9.38 4.55 -18.97
C GLU A 292 -8.46 5.44 -18.12
N LEU A 293 -9.01 6.06 -17.08
CA LEU A 293 -8.25 6.92 -16.15
C LEU A 293 -8.26 6.31 -14.76
N LEU A 294 -7.14 6.39 -14.06
CA LEU A 294 -7.07 6.13 -12.62
C LEU A 294 -7.07 7.47 -11.87
N LEU A 295 -8.05 7.66 -11.00
CA LEU A 295 -8.15 8.80 -10.10
C LEU A 295 -7.78 8.36 -8.69
N GLN A 296 -6.87 9.07 -8.06
CA GLN A 296 -6.62 8.94 -6.64
C GLN A 296 -7.54 9.90 -5.90
N THR A 297 -8.42 9.38 -5.04
CA THR A 297 -9.48 10.17 -4.39
C THR A 297 -9.52 9.95 -2.89
N ALA A 298 -10.22 10.82 -2.17
CA ALA A 298 -10.48 10.64 -0.74
C ALA A 298 -11.26 9.34 -0.41
N ALA A 299 -11.99 8.78 -1.38
CA ALA A 299 -12.71 7.51 -1.24
C ALA A 299 -11.89 6.29 -1.70
N GLY A 300 -10.62 6.49 -2.10
CA GLY A 300 -9.74 5.46 -2.63
C GLY A 300 -9.38 5.68 -4.12
N VAL A 301 -8.72 4.70 -4.73
CA VAL A 301 -8.43 4.73 -6.18
C VAL A 301 -9.68 4.36 -6.99
N ALA A 302 -10.06 5.22 -7.93
CA ALA A 302 -11.16 5.00 -8.86
C ALA A 302 -10.63 4.74 -10.28
N THR A 303 -11.19 3.76 -10.97
CA THR A 303 -11.06 3.60 -12.41
C THR A 303 -12.23 4.31 -13.11
N VAL A 304 -11.94 5.22 -14.03
CA VAL A 304 -12.95 5.97 -14.79
C VAL A 304 -12.99 5.49 -16.22
N GLU A 305 -14.11 4.87 -16.60
CA GLU A 305 -14.43 4.60 -18.00
C GLU A 305 -14.99 5.88 -18.62
N THR A 306 -14.30 6.38 -19.65
CA THR A 306 -14.74 7.59 -20.34
C THR A 306 -15.55 7.28 -21.58
N SER A 307 -16.67 7.99 -21.74
CA SER A 307 -17.54 7.89 -22.92
C SER A 307 -17.69 9.23 -23.62
N GLU A 308 -17.84 9.19 -24.94
CA GLU A 308 -18.21 10.36 -25.73
C GLU A 308 -19.72 10.62 -25.52
N LEU A 309 -20.12 11.88 -25.30
CA LEU A 309 -21.53 12.28 -25.28
C LEU A 309 -22.14 12.05 -26.68
N ASP A 310 -22.66 10.85 -26.95
CA ASP A 310 -23.37 10.55 -28.20
C ASP A 310 -24.72 9.85 -27.97
N ASP A 311 -25.72 10.30 -28.74
CA ASP A 311 -27.12 9.88 -28.71
C ASP A 311 -27.27 8.40 -29.16
N GLY A 312 -27.24 7.45 -28.23
CA GLY A 312 -27.88 6.14 -28.42
C GLY A 312 -27.05 4.88 -28.13
N LEU A 313 -27.46 4.17 -27.07
CA LEU A 313 -26.95 2.89 -26.56
C LEU A 313 -26.95 1.72 -27.58
N SER A 314 -25.85 0.95 -27.57
CA SER A 314 -25.85 -0.46 -28.01
C SER A 314 -25.01 -1.33 -27.06
N LEU A 315 -25.61 -2.37 -26.49
CA LEU A 315 -24.98 -3.35 -25.59
C LEU A 315 -24.42 -4.58 -26.36
N PRO A 316 -23.35 -5.24 -25.86
CA PRO A 316 -22.86 -6.51 -26.40
C PRO A 316 -23.69 -7.72 -25.91
N SER A 317 -23.65 -8.81 -26.69
CA SER A 317 -24.58 -9.95 -26.62
C SER A 317 -24.09 -11.15 -25.78
N ILE A 318 -25.02 -11.72 -25.00
CA ILE A 318 -24.92 -12.91 -24.12
C ILE A 318 -24.91 -14.23 -24.94
N GLU A 319 -23.89 -14.50 -25.76
CA GLU A 319 -23.81 -15.76 -26.53
C GLU A 319 -22.68 -16.74 -26.12
N GLU A 320 -21.76 -16.39 -25.21
CA GLU A 320 -20.59 -17.25 -24.96
C GLU A 320 -20.67 -18.23 -23.77
N LEU A 321 -21.71 -18.21 -22.93
CA LEU A 321 -21.79 -19.06 -21.73
C LEU A 321 -22.55 -20.39 -21.89
N ALA A 322 -23.12 -20.69 -23.06
CA ALA A 322 -24.04 -21.83 -23.23
C ALA A 322 -23.39 -23.20 -23.53
N LEU A 323 -22.07 -23.27 -23.77
CA LEU A 323 -21.45 -24.45 -24.38
C LEU A 323 -20.74 -25.42 -23.41
N VAL A 324 -20.50 -25.03 -22.16
CA VAL A 324 -19.64 -25.80 -21.22
C VAL A 324 -20.44 -26.71 -20.25
N ALA A 325 -21.71 -26.39 -19.98
CA ALA A 325 -22.53 -27.07 -18.97
C ALA A 325 -22.80 -28.60 -19.17
N PRO A 326 -23.01 -29.15 -20.39
CA PRO A 326 -23.39 -30.55 -20.56
C PRO A 326 -22.21 -31.56 -20.45
N LEU A 327 -20.98 -31.08 -20.63
CA LEU A 327 -19.77 -31.93 -20.62
C LEU A 327 -19.33 -32.28 -19.18
N VAL A 328 -19.50 -31.32 -18.25
CA VAL A 328 -19.20 -31.48 -16.82
C VAL A 328 -20.22 -32.39 -16.13
N LEU A 329 -21.51 -32.26 -16.44
CA LEU A 329 -22.58 -33.05 -15.82
C LEU A 329 -22.47 -34.56 -16.14
N SER A 330 -21.99 -34.90 -17.34
CA SER A 330 -21.82 -36.28 -17.80
C SER A 330 -20.66 -37.00 -17.08
N LEU A 331 -19.60 -36.26 -16.73
CA LEU A 331 -18.41 -36.78 -16.07
C LEU A 331 -18.66 -37.06 -14.57
N VAL A 332 -19.49 -36.24 -13.93
CA VAL A 332 -19.88 -36.36 -12.51
C VAL A 332 -20.85 -37.54 -12.28
N ILE A 333 -21.76 -37.81 -13.20
CA ILE A 333 -22.71 -38.94 -13.09
C ILE A 333 -22.02 -40.30 -13.36
N GLY A 334 -21.04 -40.34 -14.27
CA GLY A 334 -20.29 -41.57 -14.58
C GLY A 334 -19.37 -42.04 -13.45
N THR A 335 -18.74 -41.10 -12.73
CA THR A 335 -17.81 -41.39 -11.63
C THR A 335 -18.55 -41.76 -10.32
N SER A 336 -19.68 -41.12 -10.03
CA SER A 336 -20.50 -41.38 -8.84
C SER A 336 -21.15 -42.79 -8.85
N LEU A 337 -21.57 -43.31 -10.01
CA LEU A 337 -22.10 -44.66 -10.14
C LEU A 337 -21.03 -45.77 -9.95
N GLY A 338 -19.76 -45.48 -10.28
CA GLY A 338 -18.64 -46.40 -10.05
C GLY A 338 -18.29 -46.57 -8.56
N ALA A 339 -18.39 -45.49 -7.78
CA ALA A 339 -18.12 -45.50 -6.35
C ALA A 339 -19.17 -46.31 -5.56
N VAL A 340 -20.46 -46.22 -5.93
CA VAL A 340 -21.56 -46.92 -5.25
C VAL A 340 -21.55 -48.44 -5.55
N GLY A 341 -21.10 -48.87 -6.72
CA GLY A 341 -21.00 -50.29 -7.09
C GLY A 341 -19.93 -51.08 -6.32
N SER A 342 -18.88 -50.41 -5.83
CA SER A 342 -17.78 -51.05 -5.09
C SER A 342 -18.17 -51.56 -3.69
N LYS A 343 -19.30 -51.10 -3.13
CA LYS A 343 -19.76 -51.45 -1.78
C LYS A 343 -20.68 -52.69 -1.70
N PHE A 344 -21.07 -53.30 -2.81
CA PHE A 344 -21.90 -54.52 -2.83
C PHE A 344 -21.12 -55.77 -3.26
N ARG A 345 -20.47 -56.45 -2.30
CA ARG A 345 -19.91 -57.81 -2.48
C ARG A 345 -21.03 -58.86 -2.56
N ALA A 346 -21.72 -58.93 -3.71
CA ALA A 346 -22.36 -60.13 -4.27
C ALA A 346 -23.22 -59.73 -5.48
N ALA A 347 -22.59 -59.44 -6.61
CA ALA A 347 -23.30 -59.23 -7.87
C ALA A 347 -22.93 -60.37 -8.84
N THR A 348 -23.87 -61.26 -9.10
CA THR A 348 -23.82 -62.15 -10.27
C THR A 348 -23.80 -61.31 -11.55
N ALA A 349 -23.22 -61.84 -12.63
CA ALA A 349 -23.08 -61.14 -13.92
C ALA A 349 -24.38 -60.50 -14.47
N VAL A 350 -25.54 -60.97 -14.01
CA VAL A 350 -26.87 -60.43 -14.32
C VAL A 350 -27.11 -59.05 -13.69
N ASN A 351 -26.65 -58.80 -12.46
CA ASN A 351 -26.80 -57.50 -11.80
C ASN A 351 -25.92 -56.44 -12.45
N LEU A 352 -24.73 -56.82 -12.92
CA LEU A 352 -23.83 -55.91 -13.64
C LEU A 352 -24.40 -55.47 -14.99
N ALA A 353 -25.05 -56.39 -15.72
CA ALA A 353 -25.76 -56.09 -16.95
C ALA A 353 -26.96 -55.16 -16.72
N LEU A 354 -27.68 -55.34 -15.60
CA LEU A 354 -28.82 -54.49 -15.24
C LEU A 354 -28.38 -53.04 -14.93
N PHE A 355 -27.29 -52.85 -14.17
CA PHE A 355 -26.76 -51.51 -13.87
C PHE A 355 -26.23 -50.78 -15.10
N ALA A 356 -25.58 -51.51 -16.03
CA ALA A 356 -25.15 -50.92 -17.30
C ALA A 356 -26.32 -50.45 -18.18
N VAL A 357 -27.43 -51.21 -18.19
CA VAL A 357 -28.65 -50.83 -18.92
C VAL A 357 -29.34 -49.63 -18.27
N ILE A 358 -29.43 -49.59 -16.93
CA ILE A 358 -30.03 -48.47 -16.19
C ILE A 358 -29.22 -47.17 -16.41
N GLY A 359 -27.88 -47.25 -16.36
CA GLY A 359 -27.01 -46.12 -16.68
C GLY A 359 -27.21 -45.61 -18.10
N LEU A 360 -27.28 -46.51 -19.08
CA LEU A 360 -27.52 -46.14 -20.49
C LEU A 360 -28.88 -45.47 -20.68
N CYS A 361 -29.92 -45.95 -20.00
CA CYS A 361 -31.26 -45.35 -20.06
C CYS A 361 -31.32 -43.95 -19.39
N LEU A 362 -30.65 -43.75 -18.25
CA LEU A 362 -30.61 -42.46 -17.57
C LEU A 362 -29.83 -41.41 -18.36
N THR A 363 -28.71 -41.82 -18.96
CA THR A 363 -27.89 -40.92 -19.80
C THR A 363 -28.68 -40.50 -21.04
N ALA A 364 -29.34 -41.44 -21.73
CA ALA A 364 -30.19 -41.13 -22.87
C ALA A 364 -31.37 -40.23 -22.51
N ALA A 365 -31.99 -40.43 -21.35
CA ALA A 365 -33.09 -39.59 -20.88
C ALA A 365 -32.64 -38.14 -20.59
N ALA A 366 -31.49 -37.96 -19.92
CA ALA A 366 -30.93 -36.65 -19.63
C ALA A 366 -30.57 -35.89 -20.93
N THR A 367 -29.96 -36.58 -21.91
CA THR A 367 -29.65 -35.98 -23.21
C THR A 367 -30.92 -35.56 -23.96
N ILE A 368 -31.96 -36.41 -23.97
CA ILE A 368 -33.25 -36.09 -24.61
C ILE A 368 -33.94 -34.90 -23.92
N SER A 369 -33.88 -34.80 -22.59
CA SER A 369 -34.46 -33.68 -21.83
C SER A 369 -33.79 -32.34 -22.13
N VAL A 370 -32.45 -32.31 -22.30
CA VAL A 370 -31.72 -31.10 -22.70
C VAL A 370 -32.12 -30.65 -24.11
N PHE A 371 -32.27 -31.58 -25.05
CA PHE A 371 -32.76 -31.26 -26.40
C PHE A 371 -34.22 -30.75 -26.41
N TYR A 372 -35.05 -31.22 -25.48
CA TYR A 372 -36.46 -30.83 -25.39
C TYR A 372 -36.69 -29.46 -24.73
N LEU A 373 -35.79 -29.04 -23.82
CA LEU A 373 -35.91 -27.76 -23.11
C LEU A 373 -35.39 -26.55 -23.91
N ASN A 374 -34.48 -26.78 -24.87
CA ASN A 374 -33.88 -25.72 -25.69
C ASN A 374 -34.58 -25.46 -27.04
N ASP A 375 -35.81 -25.97 -27.23
CA ASP A 375 -36.65 -25.77 -28.43
C ASP A 375 -35.92 -26.03 -29.78
N ILE A 376 -34.98 -26.99 -29.79
CA ILE A 376 -34.23 -27.36 -31.00
C ILE A 376 -35.14 -28.26 -31.85
N SER A 377 -35.68 -27.69 -32.92
CA SER A 377 -36.47 -28.41 -33.92
C SER A 377 -35.67 -29.58 -34.52
N LEU A 378 -36.13 -30.81 -34.27
CA LEU A 378 -35.65 -32.03 -34.94
C LEU A 378 -36.22 -32.11 -36.36
N ASP A 379 -35.81 -31.18 -37.23
CA ASP A 379 -35.89 -31.39 -38.68
C ASP A 379 -34.78 -32.36 -39.12
N PRO A 380 -34.96 -33.15 -40.20
CA PRO A 380 -34.05 -34.25 -40.52
C PRO A 380 -32.68 -33.74 -40.96
N ILE A 381 -31.71 -33.93 -40.06
CA ILE A 381 -30.30 -33.60 -40.17
C ILE A 381 -29.69 -34.32 -41.38
N ASN A 382 -29.32 -33.54 -42.40
CA ASN A 382 -28.49 -33.96 -43.53
C ASN A 382 -27.06 -33.40 -43.46
N ASP A 383 -26.67 -32.79 -42.34
CA ASP A 383 -25.31 -32.30 -42.13
C ASP A 383 -24.74 -32.82 -40.81
N PHE A 384 -23.71 -33.65 -40.90
CA PHE A 384 -23.04 -34.28 -39.76
C PHE A 384 -22.09 -33.26 -39.11
N SER A 385 -22.57 -32.50 -38.12
CA SER A 385 -21.69 -31.66 -37.29
C SER A 385 -20.90 -32.53 -36.29
N ILE A 386 -19.68 -32.10 -35.98
CA ILE A 386 -18.69 -32.77 -35.12
C ILE A 386 -19.22 -33.02 -33.69
N GLU A 387 -20.22 -32.26 -33.27
CA GLU A 387 -20.85 -32.31 -31.94
C GLU A 387 -21.59 -33.63 -31.67
N HIS A 388 -22.20 -34.24 -32.69
CA HIS A 388 -22.84 -35.56 -32.57
C HIS A 388 -21.83 -36.72 -32.60
N LEU A 389 -20.62 -36.48 -33.13
CA LEU A 389 -19.53 -37.46 -33.15
C LEU A 389 -18.90 -37.61 -31.76
N LEU A 390 -18.73 -36.51 -31.02
CA LEU A 390 -18.11 -36.48 -29.69
C LEU A 390 -19.01 -37.13 -28.62
N GLY A 391 -20.33 -36.89 -28.65
CA GLY A 391 -21.28 -37.56 -27.76
C GLY A 391 -21.35 -39.09 -27.96
N GLY A 392 -21.17 -39.57 -29.19
CA GLY A 392 -21.11 -41.00 -29.51
C GLY A 392 -19.83 -41.69 -29.06
N ILE A 393 -18.69 -40.98 -29.04
CA ILE A 393 -17.39 -41.50 -28.61
C ILE A 393 -17.33 -41.72 -27.09
N ALA A 394 -17.94 -40.83 -26.29
CA ALA A 394 -17.99 -40.96 -24.84
C ALA A 394 -18.78 -42.20 -24.36
N VAL A 395 -19.88 -42.54 -25.04
CA VAL A 395 -20.72 -43.73 -24.72
C VAL A 395 -20.02 -45.04 -25.11
N LEU A 396 -19.16 -45.03 -26.13
CA LEU A 396 -18.36 -46.18 -26.58
C LEU A 396 -17.13 -46.46 -25.71
N LEU A 397 -16.50 -45.43 -25.12
CA LEU A 397 -15.34 -45.61 -24.24
C LEU A 397 -15.70 -46.26 -22.89
N GLY A 398 -16.87 -45.95 -22.34
CA GLY A 398 -17.35 -46.55 -21.08
C GLY A 398 -17.68 -48.05 -21.16
N THR A 399 -17.95 -48.58 -22.37
CA THR A 399 -18.37 -49.97 -22.57
C THR A 399 -17.22 -50.96 -22.81
N ILE A 400 -15.99 -50.49 -23.07
CA ILE A 400 -14.86 -51.35 -23.49
C ILE A 400 -13.87 -51.67 -22.36
N VAL A 401 -13.78 -50.87 -21.30
CA VAL A 401 -12.72 -51.00 -20.28
C VAL A 401 -13.00 -52.10 -19.22
N ALA A 402 -14.27 -52.42 -18.96
CA ALA A 402 -14.65 -53.36 -17.89
C ALA A 402 -14.28 -54.86 -18.10
N PRO A 403 -14.25 -55.44 -19.31
CA PRO A 403 -13.90 -56.85 -19.49
C PRO A 403 -12.39 -57.14 -19.58
N ALA A 404 -11.56 -56.10 -19.76
CA ALA A 404 -10.12 -56.24 -20.02
C ALA A 404 -9.30 -56.51 -18.74
N THR A 405 -9.77 -56.02 -17.58
CA THR A 405 -9.09 -56.19 -16.28
C THR A 405 -9.35 -57.54 -15.62
N TYR A 406 -10.47 -58.20 -15.89
CA TYR A 406 -10.81 -59.49 -15.26
C TYR A 406 -10.04 -60.69 -15.86
N ARG A 407 -9.51 -60.57 -17.08
CA ARG A 407 -8.79 -61.66 -17.76
C ARG A 407 -7.31 -61.79 -17.40
N ARG A 408 -6.74 -60.83 -16.65
CA ARG A 408 -5.29 -60.75 -16.43
C ARG A 408 -4.79 -61.44 -15.15
N PHE A 409 -5.68 -61.93 -14.28
CA PHE A 409 -5.30 -62.51 -12.97
C PHE A 409 -5.71 -63.98 -12.74
N GLY A 410 -5.88 -64.77 -13.80
CA GLY A 410 -6.24 -66.19 -13.69
C GLY A 410 -5.17 -67.14 -14.23
N SER A 411 -4.13 -67.44 -13.47
CA SER A 411 -3.26 -68.58 -13.75
C SER A 411 -2.82 -69.27 -12.46
N SER A 412 -3.20 -70.55 -12.33
CA SER A 412 -2.83 -71.46 -11.25
C SER A 412 -1.34 -71.80 -11.26
N PRO A 413 -0.68 -71.92 -10.10
CA PRO A 413 0.58 -72.65 -9.98
C PRO A 413 0.37 -74.09 -9.48
N GLU A 414 1.11 -75.02 -10.09
CA GLU A 414 1.36 -76.38 -9.61
C GLU A 414 2.29 -76.37 -8.37
N PRO A 415 2.28 -77.42 -7.52
CA PRO A 415 3.09 -77.45 -6.30
C PRO A 415 4.52 -77.98 -6.57
N GLU A 416 5.53 -77.19 -6.21
CA GLU A 416 6.93 -77.61 -6.07
C GLU A 416 7.36 -77.67 -4.58
N GLU A 417 8.43 -78.43 -4.33
CA GLU A 417 8.96 -78.94 -3.04
C GLU A 417 9.43 -77.85 -2.03
N PRO A 418 9.64 -78.16 -0.72
CA PRO A 418 9.57 -77.15 0.34
C PRO A 418 10.89 -76.38 0.57
N GLY A 419 10.89 -75.10 0.20
CA GLY A 419 11.80 -74.07 0.70
C GLY A 419 11.52 -73.63 2.14
N PHE A 420 12.10 -72.50 2.59
CA PHE A 420 11.76 -71.85 3.86
C PHE A 420 11.68 -70.33 3.70
N THR A 421 11.04 -69.65 4.64
CA THR A 421 10.80 -68.20 4.57
C THR A 421 11.65 -67.47 5.60
N ALA A 422 12.35 -66.41 5.18
CA ALA A 422 12.98 -65.46 6.09
C ALA A 422 12.08 -64.23 6.24
N THR A 423 11.86 -63.75 7.46
CA THR A 423 11.20 -62.47 7.72
C THR A 423 12.24 -61.36 7.65
N VAL A 424 12.03 -60.38 6.79
CA VAL A 424 12.94 -59.26 6.62
C VAL A 424 12.23 -58.01 7.10
N THR A 425 12.91 -57.21 7.92
CA THR A 425 12.53 -55.84 8.26
C THR A 425 13.51 -54.90 7.55
N ILE A 426 13.00 -53.89 6.88
CA ILE A 426 13.77 -52.96 6.05
C ILE A 426 13.63 -51.58 6.67
N THR A 427 14.76 -50.99 7.03
CA THR A 427 14.83 -49.70 7.69
C THR A 427 15.67 -48.73 6.89
N ASP A 428 15.49 -47.43 7.07
CA ASP A 428 16.40 -46.40 6.55
C ASP A 428 17.61 -46.15 7.46
N GLY A 429 17.72 -46.89 8.56
CA GLY A 429 18.71 -46.71 9.62
C GLY A 429 18.07 -46.27 10.95
N THR A 430 16.91 -45.61 10.92
CA THR A 430 16.20 -45.14 12.12
C THR A 430 14.72 -45.55 12.17
N ARG A 431 14.06 -45.67 11.01
CA ARG A 431 12.63 -45.99 10.88
C ARG A 431 12.42 -47.12 9.87
N ASP A 432 11.30 -47.82 10.00
CA ASP A 432 10.87 -48.82 9.01
C ASP A 432 10.45 -48.11 7.70
N ILE A 433 10.79 -48.69 6.55
CA ILE A 433 10.45 -48.12 5.24
C ILE A 433 9.06 -48.62 4.81
N ASP A 434 8.03 -47.77 4.80
CA ASP A 434 6.65 -48.18 4.47
C ASP A 434 6.40 -48.47 2.97
N GLU A 435 7.41 -48.33 2.13
CA GLU A 435 7.33 -48.55 0.68
C GLU A 435 7.79 -49.94 0.25
N ASP A 436 7.49 -50.29 -1.01
CA ASP A 436 7.88 -51.55 -1.59
C ASP A 436 9.37 -51.60 -1.96
N VAL A 437 10.15 -52.38 -1.22
CA VAL A 437 11.59 -52.52 -1.45
C VAL A 437 11.92 -53.89 -2.04
N THR A 438 12.89 -53.94 -2.96
CA THR A 438 13.33 -55.20 -3.57
C THR A 438 14.45 -55.82 -2.74
N VAL A 439 14.18 -56.95 -2.08
CA VAL A 439 15.20 -57.75 -1.40
C VAL A 439 15.80 -58.75 -2.37
N LYS A 440 17.09 -58.62 -2.65
CA LYS A 440 17.85 -59.63 -3.40
C LYS A 440 18.39 -60.66 -2.43
N TYR A 441 18.41 -61.91 -2.88
CA TYR A 441 18.98 -63.00 -2.11
C TYR A 441 19.85 -63.89 -2.99
N GLU A 442 20.98 -64.35 -2.45
CA GLU A 442 21.85 -65.32 -3.10
C GLU A 442 22.29 -66.40 -2.10
N HIS A 443 22.48 -67.62 -2.59
CA HIS A 443 22.96 -68.71 -1.76
C HIS A 443 24.46 -68.50 -1.48
N ALA A 444 24.86 -68.52 -0.20
CA ALA A 444 26.20 -68.14 0.24
C ALA A 444 27.33 -69.00 -0.38
N SER A 445 27.02 -70.21 -0.83
CA SER A 445 27.99 -71.12 -1.48
C SER A 445 27.82 -71.27 -3.00
N ASP A 446 26.76 -70.72 -3.59
CA ASP A 446 26.48 -70.79 -5.02
C ASP A 446 25.68 -69.57 -5.47
N SER A 447 26.39 -68.54 -5.95
CA SER A 447 25.79 -67.28 -6.38
C SER A 447 24.90 -67.41 -7.64
N SER A 448 24.86 -68.59 -8.29
CA SER A 448 23.92 -68.85 -9.39
C SER A 448 22.51 -69.18 -8.89
N LEU A 449 22.38 -69.58 -7.62
CA LEU A 449 21.13 -69.74 -6.90
C LEU A 449 20.79 -68.43 -6.21
N GLY A 450 20.19 -67.51 -6.97
CA GLY A 450 19.79 -66.20 -6.48
C GLY A 450 18.44 -65.78 -7.04
N GLY A 451 17.81 -64.83 -6.36
CA GLY A 451 16.51 -64.30 -6.73
C GLY A 451 16.29 -62.93 -6.13
N LYS A 452 15.07 -62.43 -6.32
CA LYS A 452 14.62 -61.18 -5.73
C LYS A 452 13.17 -61.32 -5.32
N GLU A 453 12.81 -60.72 -4.21
CA GLU A 453 11.46 -60.64 -3.70
C GLU A 453 11.10 -59.17 -3.46
N ARG A 454 9.83 -58.82 -3.64
CA ARG A 454 9.32 -57.49 -3.29
C ARG A 454 8.72 -57.57 -1.90
N VAL A 455 9.21 -56.76 -0.97
CA VAL A 455 8.68 -56.66 0.39
C VAL A 455 7.87 -55.38 0.48
N GLU A 456 6.58 -55.51 0.78
CA GLU A 456 5.63 -54.40 0.90
C GLU A 456 5.57 -53.94 2.38
N ASN A 457 5.44 -52.63 2.63
CA ASN A 457 5.30 -52.02 3.96
C ASN A 457 6.46 -52.34 4.94
N GLY A 458 7.71 -52.34 4.45
CA GLY A 458 8.91 -52.36 5.32
C GLY A 458 9.20 -53.64 6.08
N SER A 459 8.27 -54.60 6.08
CA SER A 459 8.49 -55.90 6.70
C SER A 459 7.70 -56.98 5.99
N GLY A 460 8.38 -58.06 5.61
CA GLY A 460 7.71 -59.13 4.88
C GLY A 460 8.49 -60.44 4.78
N PRO A 461 7.78 -61.50 4.39
CA PRO A 461 8.38 -62.81 4.15
C PRO A 461 9.12 -62.86 2.81
N VAL A 462 10.39 -63.24 2.81
CA VAL A 462 11.17 -63.57 1.62
C VAL A 462 11.26 -65.10 1.49
N PRO A 463 10.65 -65.70 0.44
CA PRO A 463 10.71 -67.14 0.22
C PRO A 463 12.09 -67.52 -0.35
N LEU A 464 12.79 -68.40 0.36
CA LEU A 464 14.09 -68.91 -0.07
C LEU A 464 13.90 -70.32 -0.67
N PRO A 465 14.33 -70.55 -1.93
CA PRO A 465 14.01 -71.76 -2.69
C PRO A 465 14.41 -73.07 -2.01
N GLU A 466 15.52 -73.06 -1.27
CA GLU A 466 16.09 -74.23 -0.64
C GLU A 466 16.65 -73.92 0.76
N ARG A 467 16.84 -74.95 1.58
CA ARG A 467 17.47 -74.81 2.90
C ARG A 467 18.97 -74.58 2.75
N GLY A 468 19.48 -73.52 3.35
CA GLY A 468 20.90 -73.14 3.27
C GLY A 468 21.20 -71.86 4.06
N VAL A 469 22.43 -71.36 3.91
CA VAL A 469 22.79 -70.00 4.34
C VAL A 469 22.64 -69.10 3.12
N TRP A 470 21.86 -68.04 3.27
CA TRP A 470 21.53 -67.09 2.21
C TRP A 470 21.99 -65.71 2.63
N LYS A 471 22.54 -64.94 1.69
CA LYS A 471 22.83 -63.52 1.88
C LYS A 471 21.66 -62.72 1.32
N LEU A 472 21.10 -61.83 2.12
CA LEU A 472 20.00 -60.96 1.76
C LEU A 472 20.47 -59.52 1.84
N TRP A 473 20.15 -58.71 0.84
CA TRP A 473 20.32 -57.26 0.88
C TRP A 473 19.13 -56.58 0.22
N ALA A 474 18.73 -55.45 0.77
CA ALA A 474 17.62 -54.65 0.28
C ALA A 474 18.16 -53.66 -0.75
N THR A 475 17.44 -53.49 -1.85
CA THR A 475 17.77 -52.52 -2.91
C THR A 475 16.57 -51.65 -3.19
N ASP A 476 16.81 -50.35 -3.16
CA ASP A 476 15.85 -49.32 -3.53
C ASP A 476 16.52 -48.29 -4.44
N GLY A 477 16.08 -48.24 -5.70
CA GLY A 477 16.75 -47.46 -6.74
C GLY A 477 18.24 -47.82 -6.88
N SER A 478 19.12 -46.84 -6.65
CA SER A 478 20.58 -46.97 -6.65
C SER A 478 21.18 -47.36 -5.30
N HIS A 479 20.40 -47.35 -4.22
CA HIS A 479 20.87 -47.61 -2.86
C HIS A 479 20.69 -49.08 -2.47
N SER A 480 21.63 -49.61 -1.70
CA SER A 480 21.64 -51.02 -1.27
C SER A 480 22.05 -51.11 0.19
N SER A 481 21.39 -51.97 0.95
CA SER A 481 21.87 -52.37 2.27
C SER A 481 23.12 -53.25 2.15
N GLU A 482 23.83 -53.40 3.27
CA GLU A 482 24.79 -54.49 3.41
C GLU A 482 24.11 -55.87 3.35
N PRO A 483 24.81 -56.91 2.85
CA PRO A 483 24.30 -58.27 2.83
C PRO A 483 24.31 -58.91 4.23
N VAL A 484 23.14 -59.33 4.70
CA VAL A 484 22.95 -60.05 5.96
C VAL A 484 22.75 -61.54 5.70
N GLU A 485 23.46 -62.39 6.44
CA GLU A 485 23.31 -63.84 6.33
C GLU A 485 22.13 -64.38 7.15
N VAL A 486 21.21 -65.09 6.49
CA VAL A 486 20.07 -65.77 7.12
C VAL A 486 20.11 -67.28 6.87
N SER A 487 19.49 -68.02 7.77
CA SER A 487 19.36 -69.48 7.65
C SER A 487 18.02 -69.93 8.22
N HIS A 488 17.66 -71.20 8.02
CA HIS A 488 16.46 -71.77 8.67
C HIS A 488 16.47 -71.66 10.21
N ARG A 489 17.65 -71.49 10.84
CA ARG A 489 17.76 -71.32 12.30
C ARG A 489 17.75 -69.85 12.73
N SER A 490 17.96 -68.93 11.80
CA SER A 490 18.05 -67.48 11.96
C SER A 490 17.30 -66.83 10.79
N SER A 491 15.99 -67.05 10.74
CA SER A 491 15.13 -66.67 9.63
C SER A 491 14.60 -65.24 9.78
N SER A 492 15.35 -64.34 10.40
CA SER A 492 15.02 -62.92 10.55
C SER A 492 16.24 -62.06 10.25
N ALA A 493 16.06 -61.01 9.45
CA ALA A 493 17.11 -60.02 9.15
C ALA A 493 16.54 -58.61 9.17
N THR A 494 17.35 -57.66 9.66
CA THR A 494 17.10 -56.23 9.50
C THR A 494 18.07 -55.70 8.47
N LEU A 495 17.56 -55.07 7.42
CA LEU A 495 18.34 -54.53 6.29
C LEU A 495 18.21 -53.02 6.29
N ALA A 496 19.30 -52.31 6.61
CA ALA A 496 19.32 -50.84 6.64
C ALA A 496 19.78 -50.30 5.27
N ILE A 497 18.94 -49.49 4.62
CA ILE A 497 19.31 -48.74 3.41
C ILE A 497 19.59 -47.29 3.85
N THR A 498 20.87 -46.95 3.99
CA THR A 498 21.29 -45.56 4.23
C THR A 498 21.31 -44.78 2.91
N SER A 499 20.78 -43.58 2.92
CA SER A 499 20.83 -42.63 1.80
C SER A 499 21.73 -41.45 2.16
N PRO A 500 22.37 -40.78 1.18
CA PRO A 500 23.03 -39.50 1.40
C PRO A 500 22.04 -38.49 2.01
N THR A 501 22.56 -37.63 2.90
CA THR A 501 21.76 -36.60 3.56
C THR A 501 22.21 -35.22 3.09
N THR A 502 21.25 -34.36 2.80
CA THR A 502 21.53 -32.96 2.49
C THR A 502 21.61 -32.17 3.79
N VAL A 503 22.71 -31.43 3.97
CA VAL A 503 22.88 -30.50 5.09
C VAL A 503 22.82 -29.08 4.54
N THR A 504 21.88 -28.29 5.03
CA THR A 504 21.71 -26.88 4.69
C THR A 504 22.35 -26.02 5.76
N ILE A 505 23.27 -25.14 5.38
CA ILE A 505 23.99 -24.28 6.33
C ILE A 505 23.33 -22.89 6.32
N VAL A 506 22.88 -22.44 7.48
CA VAL A 506 22.06 -21.23 7.63
C VAL A 506 22.58 -20.32 8.73
N ASP A 507 22.24 -19.03 8.63
CA ASP A 507 22.50 -18.04 9.68
C ASP A 507 21.53 -18.23 10.86
N GLU A 508 22.05 -18.44 12.07
CA GLU A 508 21.24 -18.65 13.27
C GLU A 508 20.23 -17.51 13.52
N SER A 509 20.57 -16.27 13.19
CA SER A 509 19.68 -15.11 13.37
C SER A 509 18.39 -15.21 12.54
N THR A 510 18.42 -15.95 11.42
CA THR A 510 17.27 -16.09 10.52
C THR A 510 16.34 -17.24 10.89
N THR A 511 16.82 -18.19 11.70
CA THR A 511 16.08 -19.41 12.06
C THR A 511 14.94 -19.19 13.05
N ARG A 512 14.89 -18.05 13.76
CA ARG A 512 13.88 -17.78 14.80
C ARG A 512 12.71 -16.89 14.36
N LYS A 513 12.82 -16.12 13.28
CA LYS A 513 11.84 -15.07 12.94
C LYS A 513 11.35 -15.04 11.48
N SER A 514 11.97 -15.76 10.53
CA SER A 514 11.61 -15.64 9.11
C SER A 514 11.04 -16.94 8.52
N LYS A 515 9.96 -16.83 7.73
CA LYS A 515 9.43 -17.93 6.88
C LYS A 515 10.44 -18.40 5.81
N LYS A 516 11.53 -17.65 5.57
CA LYS A 516 12.56 -17.97 4.56
C LYS A 516 13.95 -18.05 5.22
N GLN A 517 14.44 -19.27 5.43
CA GLN A 517 15.80 -19.50 5.93
C GLN A 517 16.84 -18.99 4.93
N LYS A 518 17.81 -18.21 5.39
CA LYS A 518 18.86 -17.64 4.54
C LYS A 518 20.13 -18.48 4.68
N THR A 519 20.66 -18.96 3.56
CA THR A 519 21.80 -19.87 3.53
C THR A 519 23.14 -19.11 3.56
N ILE A 520 24.18 -19.77 4.09
CA ILE A 520 25.55 -19.25 4.15
C ILE A 520 26.34 -19.90 3.01
N PRO A 521 26.79 -19.15 1.99
CA PRO A 521 27.64 -19.68 0.93
C PRO A 521 29.09 -19.87 1.42
N GLU A 522 29.87 -20.66 0.68
CA GLU A 522 31.31 -20.90 0.90
C GLU A 522 31.72 -21.42 2.29
N ALA A 523 30.80 -22.05 3.02
CA ALA A 523 31.13 -22.73 4.27
C ALA A 523 31.95 -24.01 4.00
N THR A 524 32.98 -24.22 4.80
CA THR A 524 33.81 -25.43 4.77
C THR A 524 33.19 -26.49 5.66
N VAL A 525 33.03 -27.71 5.15
CA VAL A 525 32.42 -28.83 5.89
C VAL A 525 33.37 -30.01 5.90
N ASP A 526 33.83 -30.37 7.08
CA ASP A 526 34.77 -31.46 7.30
C ASP A 526 34.11 -32.62 8.08
N VAL A 527 34.38 -33.84 7.66
CA VAL A 527 33.92 -35.05 8.37
C VAL A 527 34.84 -35.34 9.56
N VAL A 528 34.32 -35.27 10.78
CA VAL A 528 35.12 -35.46 12.00
C VAL A 528 35.63 -36.89 12.08
N GLY A 529 36.95 -37.06 12.15
CA GLY A 529 37.61 -38.36 12.23
C GLY A 529 38.16 -38.86 10.89
N GLU A 530 37.85 -38.20 9.77
CA GLU A 530 38.44 -38.45 8.46
C GLU A 530 39.27 -37.23 7.99
N PRO A 531 40.59 -37.23 8.23
CA PRO A 531 41.43 -36.13 7.76
C PRO A 531 41.46 -36.10 6.22
N ASP A 532 41.36 -34.89 5.65
CA ASP A 532 41.35 -34.58 4.21
C ASP A 532 40.03 -34.86 3.44
N THR A 533 38.90 -35.04 4.15
CA THR A 533 37.56 -35.16 3.52
C THR A 533 36.79 -33.83 3.57
N GLU A 534 37.32 -32.81 2.89
CA GLU A 534 36.62 -31.53 2.72
C GLU A 534 35.47 -31.72 1.70
N LEU A 535 34.23 -31.50 2.16
CA LEU A 535 33.06 -31.58 1.31
C LEU A 535 32.80 -30.24 0.63
N LYS A 536 32.57 -30.29 -0.69
CA LYS A 536 32.25 -29.08 -1.46
C LYS A 536 30.79 -28.70 -1.27
N GLN A 537 30.57 -27.51 -0.73
CA GLN A 537 29.25 -26.91 -0.70
C GLN A 537 28.77 -26.57 -2.12
N HIS A 538 27.48 -26.78 -2.36
CA HIS A 538 26.78 -26.32 -3.55
C HIS A 538 26.47 -24.82 -3.44
N GLY A 539 26.27 -24.15 -4.59
CA GLY A 539 26.05 -22.70 -4.64
C GLY A 539 24.75 -22.20 -3.99
N ASP A 540 23.88 -23.10 -3.54
CA ASP A 540 22.67 -22.80 -2.76
C ASP A 540 22.89 -22.87 -1.24
N GLY A 541 24.12 -23.14 -0.79
CA GLY A 541 24.47 -23.27 0.62
C GLY A 541 24.23 -24.66 1.21
N THR A 542 23.97 -25.66 0.36
CA THR A 542 23.78 -27.06 0.79
C THR A 542 25.04 -27.89 0.58
N VAL A 543 25.22 -28.95 1.37
CA VAL A 543 26.26 -29.95 1.18
C VAL A 543 25.63 -31.35 1.26
N THR A 544 26.02 -32.25 0.35
CA THR A 544 25.59 -33.65 0.43
C THR A 544 26.64 -34.44 1.20
N VAL A 545 26.22 -35.08 2.30
CA VAL A 545 27.08 -35.96 3.10
C VAL A 545 26.75 -37.41 2.77
N GLU A 546 27.75 -38.18 2.36
CA GLU A 546 27.59 -39.61 2.07
C GLU A 546 27.76 -40.47 3.34
N PRO A 547 27.01 -41.58 3.47
CA PRO A 547 27.17 -42.51 4.58
C PRO A 547 28.53 -43.23 4.53
N THR A 548 29.25 -43.21 5.66
CA THR A 548 30.48 -44.00 5.87
C THR A 548 30.17 -45.49 5.97
N GLU A 549 31.15 -46.37 5.70
CA GLU A 549 30.99 -47.84 5.65
C GLU A 549 30.31 -48.46 6.90
N ASP A 550 30.43 -47.84 8.08
CA ASP A 550 29.98 -48.42 9.36
C ASP A 550 28.89 -47.61 10.12
N GLY A 551 28.32 -46.54 9.55
CA GLY A 551 27.59 -45.52 10.32
C GLY A 551 26.18 -45.18 9.83
N SER A 552 25.20 -45.20 10.75
CA SER A 552 23.88 -44.56 10.56
C SER A 552 23.92 -43.03 10.79
N SER A 553 25.07 -42.48 11.17
CA SER A 553 25.32 -41.06 11.38
C SER A 553 26.80 -40.74 11.34
N VAL A 554 27.15 -39.49 11.06
CA VAL A 554 28.52 -38.96 11.13
C VAL A 554 28.52 -37.58 11.82
N GLU A 555 29.63 -37.21 12.47
CA GLU A 555 29.83 -35.85 12.95
C GLU A 555 30.49 -35.01 11.86
N VAL A 556 29.92 -33.84 11.55
CA VAL A 556 30.50 -32.86 10.62
C VAL A 556 30.85 -31.60 11.38
N GLU A 557 32.02 -31.05 11.11
CA GLU A 557 32.43 -29.72 11.56
C GLU A 557 32.19 -28.74 10.41
N VAL A 558 31.34 -27.75 10.66
CA VAL A 558 31.06 -26.67 9.72
C VAL A 558 31.79 -25.43 10.20
N SER A 559 32.60 -24.84 9.35
CA SER A 559 33.36 -23.62 9.64
C SER A 559 33.22 -22.59 8.53
N HIS A 560 33.26 -21.32 8.91
CA HIS A 560 33.23 -20.18 8.00
C HIS A 560 34.01 -19.04 8.65
N GLU A 561 34.60 -18.13 7.86
CA GLU A 561 35.42 -17.05 8.41
C GLU A 561 34.61 -16.06 9.26
N LYS A 562 33.41 -15.70 8.79
CA LYS A 562 32.47 -14.73 9.40
C LYS A 562 31.53 -15.30 10.48
N TYR A 563 31.56 -16.62 10.72
CA TYR A 563 30.66 -17.29 11.66
C TYR A 563 31.45 -18.17 12.65
N GLU A 564 30.85 -18.46 13.79
CA GLU A 564 31.41 -19.44 14.72
C GLU A 564 31.28 -20.85 14.13
N SER A 565 32.36 -21.63 14.23
CA SER A 565 32.38 -23.03 13.81
C SER A 565 31.49 -23.89 14.72
N ARG A 566 30.79 -24.86 14.14
CA ARG A 566 29.90 -25.76 14.87
C ARG A 566 30.07 -27.20 14.41
N THR A 567 30.06 -28.11 15.36
CA THR A 567 29.99 -29.56 15.09
C THR A 567 28.54 -30.04 15.21
N GLU A 568 28.05 -30.76 14.22
CA GLU A 568 26.69 -31.31 14.20
C GLU A 568 26.71 -32.81 13.83
N THR A 569 25.78 -33.58 14.38
CA THR A 569 25.62 -35.00 14.03
C THR A 569 24.61 -35.16 12.89
N VAL A 570 25.10 -35.51 11.70
CA VAL A 570 24.29 -35.79 10.51
C VAL A 570 23.85 -37.25 10.55
N ARG A 571 22.55 -37.50 10.45
CA ARG A 571 21.98 -38.86 10.38
C ARG A 571 21.67 -39.22 8.94
N PHE A 572 21.88 -40.48 8.58
CA PHE A 572 21.58 -41.00 7.25
C PHE A 572 20.26 -41.75 7.29
N GLY A 573 19.28 -41.30 6.50
CA GLY A 573 17.92 -41.85 6.46
C GLY A 573 17.04 -41.12 5.45
N ARG A 574 15.80 -41.58 5.25
CA ARG A 574 14.88 -40.90 4.31
C ARG A 574 14.23 -39.70 5.01
N ASN A 575 14.31 -38.52 4.39
CA ASN A 575 13.83 -37.26 4.96
C ASN A 575 14.58 -36.84 6.24
N GLU A 576 15.88 -37.15 6.32
CA GLU A 576 16.76 -36.73 7.42
C GLU A 576 17.60 -35.49 7.04
N ASP A 577 17.12 -34.68 6.08
CA ASP A 577 17.76 -33.41 5.74
C ASP A 577 17.95 -32.58 7.01
N SER A 578 19.16 -32.05 7.16
CA SER A 578 19.59 -31.39 8.40
C SER A 578 19.90 -29.93 8.13
N THR A 579 19.63 -29.07 9.13
CA THR A 579 19.97 -27.66 9.07
C THR A 579 21.00 -27.36 10.14
N VAL A 580 22.16 -26.82 9.74
CA VAL A 580 23.20 -26.36 10.66
C VAL A 580 23.13 -24.85 10.76
N ALA A 581 22.72 -24.35 11.93
CA ALA A 581 22.69 -22.93 12.22
C ALA A 581 24.02 -22.48 12.84
N LEU A 582 24.70 -21.53 12.17
CA LEU A 582 25.95 -20.95 12.66
C LEU A 582 25.70 -19.57 13.30
N PRO A 583 26.22 -19.31 14.51
CA PRO A 583 26.21 -17.99 15.13
C PRO A 583 27.09 -17.01 14.34
N SER A 584 26.57 -15.81 14.04
CA SER A 584 27.32 -14.74 13.38
C SER A 584 28.40 -14.17 14.29
N ARG A 585 29.60 -13.90 13.76
CA ARG A 585 30.60 -13.08 14.46
C ARG A 585 30.36 -11.62 14.12
N THR A 586 30.07 -10.80 15.13
CA THR A 586 29.75 -9.38 14.95
C THR A 586 30.75 -8.47 15.64
N GLY A 587 30.96 -7.30 15.06
CA GLY A 587 31.63 -6.17 15.70
C GLY A 587 30.72 -4.94 15.66
N ARG A 588 31.08 -3.92 16.43
CA ARG A 588 30.30 -2.70 16.53
C ARG A 588 30.86 -1.61 15.62
N VAL A 589 29.99 -0.92 14.89
CA VAL A 589 30.35 0.23 14.06
C VAL A 589 29.71 1.47 14.67
N ARG A 590 30.49 2.56 14.71
CA ARG A 590 30.00 3.91 14.93
C ARG A 590 30.42 4.79 13.75
N VAL A 591 29.46 5.26 12.96
CA VAL A 591 29.74 6.18 11.83
C VAL A 591 29.16 7.55 12.17
N THR A 592 29.94 8.61 11.95
CA THR A 592 29.45 9.99 12.05
C THR A 592 29.28 10.58 10.65
N SER A 593 28.04 10.93 10.30
CA SER A 593 27.67 11.68 9.10
C SER A 593 27.90 13.17 9.30
N ARG A 594 28.42 13.84 8.27
CA ARG A 594 28.71 15.28 8.28
C ARG A 594 28.50 15.91 6.91
N ILE A 595 28.18 17.19 6.92
CA ILE A 595 28.21 18.09 5.75
C ILE A 595 29.15 19.23 6.09
N ASP A 596 30.20 19.41 5.28
CA ASP A 596 31.20 20.47 5.47
C ASP A 596 31.77 20.56 6.91
N GLY A 597 31.85 19.42 7.60
CA GLY A 597 32.38 19.26 8.94
C GLY A 597 31.33 19.36 10.06
N VAL A 598 30.10 19.76 9.75
CA VAL A 598 28.96 19.85 10.68
C VAL A 598 28.24 18.50 10.74
N PRO A 599 28.03 17.90 11.92
CA PRO A 599 27.23 16.68 12.03
C PRO A 599 25.78 16.92 11.59
N ASN A 600 25.19 15.96 10.88
CA ASN A 600 23.83 16.07 10.33
C ASN A 600 23.09 14.74 10.52
N GLU A 601 21.83 14.81 10.98
CA GLU A 601 21.02 13.65 11.33
C GLU A 601 20.21 13.06 10.15
N TRP A 602 20.10 13.79 9.04
CA TRP A 602 19.19 13.47 7.93
C TRP A 602 19.86 12.76 6.76
N LEU A 603 21.19 12.81 6.71
CA LEU A 603 21.95 12.05 5.72
C LEU A 603 21.91 10.55 6.02
N SER A 604 21.05 9.85 5.29
CA SER A 604 21.01 8.39 5.24
C SER A 604 22.41 7.82 5.01
N LEU A 605 22.94 7.07 5.98
CA LEU A 605 24.22 6.40 5.83
C LEU A 605 24.02 5.01 5.24
N ARG A 606 24.91 4.62 4.33
CA ARG A 606 24.96 3.26 3.78
C ARG A 606 26.26 2.59 4.16
N LEU A 607 26.16 1.40 4.75
CA LEU A 607 27.30 0.50 4.93
C LEU A 607 27.31 -0.52 3.81
N VAL A 608 28.24 -0.35 2.86
CA VAL A 608 28.39 -1.20 1.68
C VAL A 608 29.57 -2.16 1.89
N PRO A 609 29.37 -3.48 1.80
CA PRO A 609 30.48 -4.43 1.80
C PRO A 609 31.45 -4.18 0.64
N ASN A 610 32.75 -4.40 0.84
CA ASN A 610 33.71 -4.23 -0.24
C ASN A 610 33.51 -5.30 -1.35
N GLU A 611 33.60 -4.88 -2.62
CA GLU A 611 33.31 -5.71 -3.82
C GLU A 611 34.08 -7.06 -3.90
N ASN A 612 35.20 -7.17 -3.19
CA ASN A 612 36.07 -8.35 -3.22
C ASN A 612 35.87 -9.27 -2.00
N GLU A 613 34.87 -9.01 -1.15
CA GLU A 613 34.65 -9.77 0.07
C GLU A 613 33.38 -10.62 -0.04
N PRO A 614 33.46 -11.94 0.22
CA PRO A 614 32.31 -12.83 0.13
C PRO A 614 31.35 -12.55 1.29
N PHE A 615 30.31 -11.76 1.02
CA PHE A 615 29.20 -11.60 1.94
C PHE A 615 28.04 -12.49 1.51
N PRO A 616 27.30 -13.08 2.46
CA PRO A 616 26.03 -13.73 2.13
C PRO A 616 25.13 -12.73 1.41
N ASP A 617 24.53 -13.11 0.28
CA ASP A 617 23.73 -12.21 -0.59
C ASP A 617 22.68 -11.37 0.16
N HIS A 618 22.17 -11.89 1.27
CA HIS A 618 21.17 -11.23 2.09
C HIS A 618 21.70 -10.21 3.11
N ARG A 619 23.02 -10.16 3.31
CA ARG A 619 23.78 -9.16 4.07
C ARG A 619 24.67 -8.33 3.14
N ALA A 620 24.64 -8.60 1.84
CA ALA A 620 25.34 -7.85 0.81
C ALA A 620 24.62 -6.55 0.41
N ASN A 621 23.33 -6.44 0.77
CA ASN A 621 22.55 -5.22 0.56
C ASN A 621 22.95 -4.15 1.56
N ASP A 622 22.94 -2.90 1.09
CA ASP A 622 23.14 -1.69 1.87
C ASP A 622 22.39 -1.81 3.20
N ILE A 623 23.08 -1.53 4.30
CA ILE A 623 22.42 -1.35 5.60
C ILE A 623 22.13 0.15 5.69
N PRO A 624 20.91 0.61 5.32
CA PRO A 624 20.52 1.98 5.59
C PRO A 624 20.44 2.14 7.11
N VAL A 625 21.06 3.19 7.62
CA VAL A 625 20.87 3.58 9.01
C VAL A 625 20.67 5.07 9.07
N GLU A 626 19.56 5.46 9.68
CA GLU A 626 19.28 6.85 10.03
C GLU A 626 20.22 7.26 11.18
N PRO A 627 21.02 8.31 10.99
CA PRO A 627 21.80 8.89 12.07
C PRO A 627 20.90 9.45 13.19
N ASP A 628 21.41 9.44 14.42
CA ASP A 628 20.77 10.19 15.51
C ASP A 628 20.96 11.71 15.36
N SER A 629 20.35 12.49 16.25
CA SER A 629 20.51 13.96 16.37
C SER A 629 21.94 14.52 16.46
N ASN A 630 22.97 13.67 16.59
CA ASN A 630 24.37 14.08 16.52
C ASN A 630 25.03 13.65 15.20
N GLY A 631 24.24 13.22 14.21
CA GLY A 631 24.71 12.60 12.99
C GLY A 631 25.42 11.27 13.23
N VAL A 632 25.10 10.54 14.30
CA VAL A 632 25.80 9.29 14.65
C VAL A 632 24.92 8.08 14.43
N VAL A 633 25.44 7.12 13.66
CA VAL A 633 24.91 5.78 13.49
C VAL A 633 25.75 4.81 14.34
N GLU A 634 25.11 4.04 15.22
CA GLU A 634 25.77 2.95 15.96
C GLU A 634 24.99 1.63 15.80
N GLY A 635 25.70 0.55 15.48
CA GLY A 635 25.07 -0.76 15.29
C GLY A 635 26.06 -1.92 15.26
N ASP A 636 25.57 -3.13 15.52
CA ASP A 636 26.37 -4.35 15.44
C ASP A 636 26.22 -4.95 14.02
N VAL A 637 27.34 -5.17 13.33
CA VAL A 637 27.40 -5.73 11.98
C VAL A 637 28.34 -6.93 11.91
N LEU A 638 28.24 -7.74 10.86
CA LEU A 638 29.09 -8.91 10.66
C LEU A 638 30.56 -8.48 10.53
N ILE A 639 31.51 -9.31 10.98
CA ILE A 639 32.92 -9.00 10.78
C ILE A 639 33.30 -8.98 9.29
N GLY A 640 34.16 -8.04 8.91
CA GLY A 640 34.60 -7.87 7.53
C GLY A 640 35.01 -6.44 7.18
N ASN A 641 35.31 -6.20 5.90
CA ASN A 641 35.61 -4.87 5.39
C ASN A 641 34.38 -4.28 4.67
N TYR A 642 34.05 -3.06 5.07
CA TYR A 642 32.97 -2.27 4.52
C TYR A 642 33.49 -0.92 4.06
N ARG A 643 32.60 -0.16 3.44
CA ARG A 643 32.73 1.25 3.11
C ARG A 643 31.47 1.94 3.60
N ALA A 644 31.64 2.97 4.40
CA ALA A 644 30.56 3.86 4.79
C ALA A 644 30.46 4.94 3.72
N GLU A 645 29.28 5.11 3.16
CA GLU A 645 29.00 6.08 2.10
C GLU A 645 27.82 6.94 2.54
N ILE A 646 27.90 8.22 2.19
CA ILE A 646 26.76 9.12 2.19
C ILE A 646 26.35 9.22 0.71
N PRO A 647 25.24 8.60 0.28
CA PRO A 647 24.67 8.91 -1.02
C PRO A 647 24.22 10.37 -1.01
N ALA A 648 24.47 11.09 -2.10
CA ALA A 648 23.88 12.41 -2.28
C ALA A 648 22.35 12.34 -2.11
N PRO A 649 21.74 13.29 -1.37
CA PRO A 649 20.30 13.34 -1.17
C PRO A 649 19.54 13.35 -2.51
N ASP A 650 18.37 12.72 -2.53
CA ASP A 650 17.50 12.69 -3.71
C ASP A 650 17.18 14.12 -4.15
N GLY A 651 17.35 14.41 -5.45
CA GLY A 651 17.16 15.76 -6.00
C GLY A 651 18.38 16.68 -5.91
N TYR A 652 19.41 16.34 -5.11
CA TYR A 652 20.57 17.21 -4.86
C TYR A 652 21.93 16.64 -5.33
N HIS A 653 21.93 15.60 -6.17
CA HIS A 653 23.15 14.97 -6.72
C HIS A 653 24.08 15.93 -7.49
N GLU A 654 23.58 17.10 -7.91
CA GLU A 654 24.39 18.10 -8.63
C GLU A 654 25.13 19.08 -7.69
N VAL A 655 24.74 19.15 -6.41
CA VAL A 655 25.26 20.12 -5.44
C VAL A 655 25.92 19.49 -4.21
N PHE A 656 25.88 18.15 -4.07
CA PHE A 656 26.67 17.42 -3.08
C PHE A 656 27.64 16.46 -3.76
N ASP A 657 28.90 16.51 -3.35
CA ASP A 657 29.88 15.46 -3.68
C ASP A 657 29.79 14.35 -2.63
N ASP A 658 29.64 13.11 -3.09
CA ASP A 658 29.69 11.91 -2.25
C ASP A 658 31.06 11.79 -1.56
N ASP A 659 31.05 11.32 -0.31
CA ASP A 659 32.27 10.92 0.41
C ASP A 659 32.14 9.48 0.88
N GLU A 660 33.28 8.80 0.99
CA GLU A 660 33.35 7.40 1.37
C GLU A 660 34.49 7.13 2.36
N ALA A 661 34.21 6.36 3.40
CA ALA A 661 35.20 5.96 4.40
C ALA A 661 35.31 4.43 4.48
N PRO A 662 36.51 3.85 4.23
CA PRO A 662 36.70 2.41 4.44
C PRO A 662 36.71 2.09 5.93
N LEU A 663 36.06 0.99 6.32
CA LEU A 663 36.04 0.49 7.70
C LEU A 663 36.25 -1.04 7.75
N THR A 664 37.01 -1.49 8.75
CA THR A 664 37.23 -2.91 9.02
C THR A 664 36.64 -3.25 10.38
N VAL A 665 35.65 -4.15 10.38
CA VAL A 665 34.93 -4.60 11.57
C VAL A 665 35.57 -5.89 12.08
N THR A 666 36.06 -5.83 13.31
CA THR A 666 36.61 -6.99 14.04
C THR A 666 35.67 -7.41 15.16
N GLU A 667 35.75 -8.69 15.53
CA GLU A 667 34.92 -9.27 16.59
C GLU A 667 35.17 -8.56 17.93
N ASP A 668 34.09 -8.25 18.66
CA ASP A 668 34.07 -7.59 19.98
C ASP A 668 34.70 -6.18 20.07
N ASP A 669 35.11 -5.59 18.94
CA ASP A 669 35.65 -4.23 18.89
C ASP A 669 34.62 -3.23 18.35
N THR A 670 34.80 -1.96 18.72
CA THR A 670 34.08 -0.83 18.11
C THR A 670 34.99 -0.10 17.14
N VAL A 671 34.55 0.05 15.89
CA VAL A 671 35.23 0.86 14.88
C VAL A 671 34.50 2.19 14.69
N ASP A 672 35.23 3.29 14.80
CA ASP A 672 34.71 4.63 14.52
C ASP A 672 35.11 5.07 13.10
N ALA A 673 34.15 5.57 12.33
CA ALA A 673 34.35 6.17 11.01
C ALA A 673 33.63 7.52 10.93
N SER A 674 34.09 8.41 10.05
CA SER A 674 33.40 9.66 9.76
C SER A 674 33.39 9.85 8.25
N VAL A 675 32.22 10.15 7.71
CA VAL A 675 32.00 10.44 6.29
C VAL A 675 31.53 11.90 6.22
N ASN A 676 32.05 12.66 5.28
CA ASN A 676 31.78 14.09 5.17
C ASN A 676 31.45 14.49 3.73
N ALA A 677 30.15 14.56 3.43
CA ALA A 677 29.67 15.11 2.18
C ALA A 677 30.12 16.58 2.04
N GLN A 678 30.43 16.99 0.82
CA GLN A 678 30.82 18.37 0.52
C GLN A 678 29.71 19.05 -0.25
N PHE A 679 29.26 20.20 0.23
CA PHE A 679 28.36 21.05 -0.54
C PHE A 679 29.17 21.84 -1.57
N THR A 680 28.83 21.68 -2.84
CA THR A 680 29.59 22.22 -3.97
C THR A 680 28.91 23.39 -4.65
N TRP A 681 27.73 23.81 -4.16
CA TRP A 681 27.02 24.97 -4.69
C TRP A 681 27.87 26.23 -4.53
N THR A 682 27.84 27.07 -5.57
CA THR A 682 28.54 28.35 -5.57
C THR A 682 27.67 29.41 -6.20
N LEU A 683 27.83 30.66 -5.75
CA LEU A 683 27.15 31.80 -6.34
C LEU A 683 27.42 31.88 -7.85
N SER A 684 26.35 31.98 -8.63
CA SER A 684 26.42 32.07 -10.09
C SER A 684 27.20 33.33 -10.52
N SER A 685 28.08 33.22 -11.53
CA SER A 685 28.98 34.29 -12.01
C SER A 685 28.76 34.70 -13.49
N GLY A 686 27.58 34.41 -14.03
CA GLY A 686 27.17 34.76 -15.39
C GLY A 686 25.74 35.32 -15.42
N LYS A 687 25.33 35.98 -16.51
CA LYS A 687 24.13 36.85 -16.70
C LYS A 687 22.93 36.84 -15.72
N ASP A 688 22.54 35.72 -15.13
CA ASP A 688 21.62 35.61 -13.98
C ASP A 688 22.43 35.63 -12.65
N ASP A 689 23.37 36.57 -12.59
CA ASP A 689 24.60 36.55 -11.79
C ASP A 689 24.34 37.06 -10.37
N GLN A 690 24.19 36.15 -9.42
CA GLN A 690 23.94 36.48 -8.01
C GLN A 690 25.06 37.39 -7.47
N ALA A 691 26.32 37.14 -7.83
CA ALA A 691 27.45 37.97 -7.39
C ALA A 691 27.37 39.41 -7.95
N VAL A 692 26.99 39.60 -9.22
CA VAL A 692 26.77 40.94 -9.79
C VAL A 692 25.54 41.63 -9.20
N ARG A 693 24.49 40.87 -8.85
CA ARG A 693 23.32 41.43 -8.14
C ARG A 693 23.72 41.94 -6.76
N ILE A 694 24.51 41.19 -6.00
CA ILE A 694 25.07 41.62 -4.70
C ILE A 694 25.84 42.94 -4.87
N ASP A 695 26.76 43.01 -5.82
CA ASP A 695 27.55 44.23 -6.08
C ASP A 695 26.66 45.44 -6.45
N ARG A 696 25.59 45.21 -7.24
CA ARG A 696 24.63 46.27 -7.59
C ARG A 696 23.87 46.77 -6.37
N ILE A 697 23.33 45.87 -5.55
CA ILE A 697 22.60 46.26 -4.34
C ILE A 697 23.53 47.03 -3.39
N ARG A 698 24.78 46.57 -3.19
CA ARG A 698 25.79 47.32 -2.41
C ARG A 698 26.04 48.72 -2.97
N GLN A 699 26.11 48.86 -4.30
CA GLN A 699 26.26 50.18 -4.94
C GLN A 699 25.04 51.08 -4.70
N ASP A 700 23.83 50.51 -4.74
CA ASP A 700 22.59 51.24 -4.46
C ASP A 700 22.53 51.67 -2.97
N LEU A 701 22.94 50.81 -2.04
CA LEU A 701 23.09 51.13 -0.61
C LEU A 701 24.14 52.23 -0.37
N GLU A 702 25.30 52.18 -1.04
CA GLU A 702 26.31 53.24 -0.96
C GLU A 702 25.71 54.57 -1.41
N SER A 703 24.88 54.56 -2.46
CA SER A 703 24.20 55.77 -2.95
C SER A 703 23.29 56.41 -1.89
N LEU A 704 22.65 55.63 -1.02
CA LEU A 704 21.83 56.13 0.09
C LEU A 704 22.68 56.88 1.13
N THR A 705 23.93 56.48 1.30
CA THR A 705 24.84 57.01 2.32
C THR A 705 25.73 58.17 1.83
N VAL A 706 25.81 58.41 0.52
CA VAL A 706 26.63 59.47 -0.09
C VAL A 706 25.76 60.63 -0.59
N HIS A 707 25.28 61.47 0.33
CA HIS A 707 24.50 62.66 -0.01
C HIS A 707 25.09 63.95 0.59
N SER A 708 25.49 64.88 -0.28
CA SER A 708 26.02 66.17 0.18
C SER A 708 24.92 67.04 0.79
N GLY A 709 25.09 67.48 2.04
CA GLY A 709 24.18 68.43 2.70
C GLY A 709 22.98 67.80 3.42
N ARG A 710 23.03 66.49 3.70
CA ARG A 710 22.08 65.77 4.55
C ARG A 710 22.85 64.84 5.49
N ASP A 711 22.29 64.60 6.68
CA ASP A 711 22.74 63.50 7.53
C ASP A 711 22.33 62.15 6.92
N THR A 712 23.21 61.16 7.00
CA THR A 712 23.03 59.83 6.41
C THR A 712 23.08 58.71 7.43
N ALA A 713 23.12 59.02 8.73
CA ALA A 713 23.29 57.99 9.77
C ALA A 713 22.08 57.05 9.90
N ILE A 714 20.86 57.57 9.79
CA ILE A 714 19.64 56.75 9.84
C ILE A 714 19.48 55.91 8.55
N PRO A 715 19.67 56.46 7.33
CA PRO A 715 19.74 55.65 6.12
C PRO A 715 20.83 54.57 6.18
N ALA A 716 22.04 54.89 6.66
CA ALA A 716 23.14 53.94 6.81
C ALA A 716 22.83 52.82 7.82
N TYR A 717 22.10 53.14 8.90
CA TYR A 717 21.64 52.16 9.87
C TYR A 717 20.68 51.14 9.23
N TYR A 718 19.67 51.58 8.47
CA TYR A 718 18.79 50.64 7.78
C TYR A 718 19.47 49.92 6.61
N ALA A 719 20.41 50.58 5.92
CA ALA A 719 21.23 49.92 4.89
C ALA A 719 22.02 48.73 5.45
N SER A 720 22.44 48.78 6.72
CA SER A 720 23.13 47.64 7.35
C SER A 720 22.27 46.41 7.60
N VAL A 721 20.93 46.54 7.56
CA VAL A 721 20.03 45.38 7.53
C VAL A 721 20.15 44.65 6.20
N VAL A 722 20.11 45.40 5.09
CA VAL A 722 20.24 44.82 3.74
C VAL A 722 21.64 44.23 3.55
N GLU A 723 22.69 44.86 4.08
CA GLU A 723 24.04 44.27 4.06
C GLU A 723 24.07 42.90 4.75
N SER A 724 23.37 42.72 5.88
CA SER A 724 23.26 41.42 6.55
C SER A 724 22.52 40.38 5.70
N MET A 725 21.49 40.77 4.95
CA MET A 725 20.83 39.87 3.99
C MET A 725 21.77 39.43 2.86
N LEU A 726 22.63 40.33 2.37
CA LEU A 726 23.63 39.99 1.35
C LEU A 726 24.73 39.09 1.92
N GLU A 727 25.13 39.29 3.17
CA GLU A 727 26.06 38.41 3.89
C GLU A 727 25.48 37.00 4.05
N ALA A 728 24.17 36.87 4.31
CA ALA A 728 23.48 35.58 4.36
C ALA A 728 23.50 34.85 3.00
N VAL A 729 23.31 35.55 1.89
CA VAL A 729 23.45 34.94 0.54
C VAL A 729 24.89 34.50 0.29
N GLU A 730 25.88 35.27 0.75
CA GLU A 730 27.29 34.93 0.63
C GLU A 730 27.71 33.76 1.53
N SER A 731 26.96 33.44 2.59
CA SER A 731 27.21 32.30 3.48
C SER A 731 26.53 31.00 3.04
N ILE A 732 25.59 31.02 2.09
CA ILE A 732 24.94 29.81 1.55
C ILE A 732 25.95 28.71 1.15
N PRO A 733 27.07 29.00 0.45
CA PRO A 733 28.06 27.97 0.10
C PRO A 733 28.70 27.27 1.30
N ASP A 734 28.72 27.92 2.46
CA ASP A 734 29.26 27.37 3.72
C ASP A 734 28.16 26.73 4.59
N SER A 735 26.91 26.72 4.12
CA SER A 735 25.70 26.34 4.89
C SER A 735 24.97 25.15 4.28
N GLY A 736 25.68 24.26 3.58
CA GLY A 736 25.08 23.10 2.89
C GLY A 736 24.26 22.18 3.79
N HIS A 737 24.57 22.13 5.08
CA HIS A 737 23.85 21.32 6.07
C HIS A 737 22.37 21.69 6.23
N LEU A 738 21.99 22.93 5.90
CA LEU A 738 20.59 23.39 5.96
C LEU A 738 19.74 22.89 4.78
N PHE A 739 20.37 22.43 3.69
CA PHE A 739 19.68 22.04 2.45
C PHE A 739 19.40 20.54 2.34
N VAL A 740 19.80 19.77 3.35
CA VAL A 740 19.63 18.30 3.39
C VAL A 740 18.55 17.87 4.37
N ASP A 741 18.21 18.77 5.28
CA ASP A 741 17.42 18.55 6.49
C ASP A 741 15.94 18.89 6.29
N SER A 742 15.65 19.97 5.56
CA SER A 742 14.29 20.45 5.53
C SER A 742 13.41 19.54 4.67
N ASP A 743 12.35 18.98 5.28
CA ASP A 743 11.14 18.49 4.58
C ASP A 743 10.67 19.50 3.49
N VAL A 744 11.08 20.75 3.67
CA VAL A 744 11.05 21.83 2.69
C VAL A 744 12.15 21.63 1.63
N ASP A 745 11.79 21.12 0.45
CA ASP A 745 12.67 21.04 -0.73
C ASP A 745 13.03 22.45 -1.28
N VAL A 746 14.09 23.06 -0.73
CA VAL A 746 14.55 24.41 -1.07
C VAL A 746 15.83 24.37 -1.92
N ASP A 747 15.68 24.64 -3.22
CA ASP A 747 16.82 24.85 -4.11
C ASP A 747 17.66 26.09 -3.69
N PRO A 748 18.99 25.96 -3.50
CA PRO A 748 19.87 27.07 -3.09
C PRO A 748 19.88 28.24 -4.07
N ASP A 749 19.70 28.02 -5.38
CA ASP A 749 19.56 29.09 -6.37
C ASP A 749 18.25 29.84 -6.20
N VAL A 750 17.16 29.14 -5.89
CA VAL A 750 15.85 29.76 -5.66
C VAL A 750 15.90 30.60 -4.38
N LEU A 751 16.48 30.07 -3.30
CA LEU A 751 16.64 30.79 -2.03
C LEU A 751 17.51 32.03 -2.19
N ALA A 752 18.71 31.89 -2.78
CA ALA A 752 19.61 33.01 -3.02
C ALA A 752 18.92 34.11 -3.85
N ASN A 753 18.19 33.74 -4.90
CA ASN A 753 17.46 34.70 -5.72
C ASN A 753 16.32 35.39 -4.98
N ALA A 754 15.59 34.67 -4.13
CA ALA A 754 14.52 35.24 -3.31
C ALA A 754 15.07 36.24 -2.27
N ILE A 755 16.19 35.91 -1.60
CA ILE A 755 16.84 36.84 -0.66
C ILE A 755 17.37 38.07 -1.40
N LEU A 756 18.01 37.91 -2.56
CA LEU A 756 18.52 39.05 -3.35
C LEU A 756 17.40 39.94 -3.89
N GLU A 757 16.29 39.35 -4.32
CA GLU A 757 15.11 40.10 -4.74
C GLU A 757 14.52 40.91 -3.58
N THR A 758 14.38 40.27 -2.42
CA THR A 758 13.86 40.91 -1.21
C THR A 758 14.81 42.01 -0.74
N ALA A 759 16.12 41.78 -0.73
CA ALA A 759 17.14 42.77 -0.42
C ALA A 759 17.07 44.01 -1.33
N ALA A 760 16.81 43.81 -2.63
CA ALA A 760 16.59 44.91 -3.57
C ALA A 760 15.31 45.69 -3.25
N ARG A 761 14.18 45.00 -2.98
CA ARG A 761 12.92 45.65 -2.57
C ARG A 761 13.06 46.41 -1.25
N THR A 762 13.78 45.85 -0.28
CA THR A 762 14.09 46.52 0.99
C THR A 762 14.97 47.76 0.76
N THR A 763 15.91 47.72 -0.17
CA THR A 763 16.71 48.90 -0.56
C THR A 763 15.82 50.01 -1.12
N ASP A 764 14.87 49.68 -1.99
CA ASP A 764 13.89 50.62 -2.53
C ASP A 764 12.97 51.18 -1.43
N ALA A 765 12.50 50.32 -0.52
CA ALA A 765 11.71 50.72 0.66
C ALA A 765 12.47 51.72 1.54
N ILE A 766 13.77 51.49 1.78
CA ILE A 766 14.63 52.43 2.51
C ILE A 766 14.71 53.76 1.77
N ASN A 767 15.01 53.74 0.47
CA ASN A 767 15.09 54.97 -0.33
C ASN A 767 13.79 55.77 -0.26
N ASP A 768 12.65 55.11 -0.41
CA ASP A 768 11.32 55.73 -0.36
C ASP A 768 11.01 56.34 1.00
N ALA A 769 11.23 55.60 2.09
CA ALA A 769 11.01 56.09 3.45
C ALA A 769 11.95 57.25 3.83
N MET A 770 13.19 57.20 3.34
CA MET A 770 14.22 58.21 3.62
C MET A 770 14.12 59.45 2.74
N THR A 771 13.32 59.41 1.66
CA THR A 771 13.12 60.54 0.74
C THR A 771 11.78 61.25 0.90
N THR A 772 10.97 60.88 1.89
CA THR A 772 9.78 61.67 2.23
C THR A 772 10.18 63.08 2.67
N LYS A 773 9.29 64.05 2.45
CA LYS A 773 9.58 65.45 2.75
C LYS A 773 9.99 65.66 4.21
N ARG A 774 9.28 65.04 5.16
CA ARG A 774 9.57 65.17 6.59
C ARG A 774 10.95 64.60 6.94
N THR A 775 11.27 63.44 6.40
CA THR A 775 12.57 62.79 6.62
C THR A 775 13.72 63.61 6.02
N ILE A 776 13.56 64.15 4.80
CA ILE A 776 14.53 65.04 4.17
C ILE A 776 14.77 66.31 5.00
N ASP A 777 13.71 66.95 5.48
CA ASP A 777 13.82 68.18 6.25
C ASP A 777 14.55 67.92 7.60
N LEU A 778 14.30 66.77 8.24
CA LEU A 778 15.03 66.31 9.42
C LEU A 778 16.53 66.11 9.11
N PHE A 779 16.85 65.37 8.05
CA PHE A 779 18.24 65.09 7.70
C PHE A 779 19.02 66.34 7.28
N ALA A 780 18.36 67.32 6.68
CA ALA A 780 18.95 68.64 6.42
C ALA A 780 19.25 69.40 7.72
N ALA A 781 18.37 69.29 8.74
CA ALA A 781 18.58 69.90 10.06
C ALA A 781 19.70 69.22 10.88
N CYS A 782 20.04 67.98 10.54
CA CYS A 782 21.11 67.19 11.15
C CYS A 782 22.42 67.22 10.35
N ALA A 783 22.48 67.88 9.20
CA ALA A 783 23.63 67.80 8.27
C ALA A 783 24.99 68.28 8.86
N ASP A 784 24.98 68.97 10.00
CA ASP A 784 26.17 69.41 10.73
C ASP A 784 26.64 68.42 11.80
N MET A 785 25.88 67.35 12.04
CA MET A 785 26.21 66.33 13.02
C MET A 785 27.30 65.39 12.48
N PRO A 786 28.26 64.96 13.33
CA PRO A 786 29.24 63.96 12.93
C PRO A 786 28.55 62.61 12.71
N ASP A 787 29.02 61.86 11.72
CA ASP A 787 28.59 60.48 11.49
C ASP A 787 28.98 59.61 12.70
N PRO A 788 28.01 58.96 13.38
CA PRO A 788 28.26 58.15 14.55
C PRO A 788 28.67 56.71 14.18
N GLY A 789 28.58 56.30 12.90
CA GLY A 789 28.90 54.95 12.45
C GLY A 789 28.03 53.87 13.10
N VAL A 790 26.77 54.18 13.43
CA VAL A 790 25.85 53.22 14.05
C VAL A 790 25.29 52.30 12.98
N ARG A 791 25.44 50.99 13.20
CA ARG A 791 24.85 49.92 12.39
C ARG A 791 23.85 49.13 13.24
N TRP A 792 22.90 48.49 12.58
CA TRP A 792 22.07 47.47 13.20
C TRP A 792 22.96 46.33 13.71
N ARG A 793 22.56 45.72 14.83
CA ARG A 793 23.35 44.69 15.54
C ARG A 793 22.67 43.32 15.55
N GLY A 794 21.51 43.19 14.91
CA GLY A 794 20.99 41.85 14.62
C GLY A 794 21.67 41.29 13.38
N GLU A 795 21.33 40.05 13.07
CA GLU A 795 21.82 39.29 11.94
C GLU A 795 20.60 38.72 11.20
N TYR A 796 20.71 38.57 9.89
CA TYR A 796 19.77 37.82 9.07
C TYR A 796 20.32 36.39 8.97
N GLU A 797 19.80 35.49 9.80
CA GLU A 797 20.33 34.13 9.95
C GLU A 797 19.59 33.18 9.00
N LEU A 798 20.33 32.28 8.33
CA LEU A 798 19.71 31.30 7.42
C LEU A 798 18.96 30.24 8.22
N GLU A 799 19.48 29.85 9.37
CA GLU A 799 18.87 28.90 10.30
C GLU A 799 17.45 29.36 10.72
N GLU A 800 17.31 30.61 11.17
CA GLU A 800 15.99 31.18 11.52
C GLU A 800 15.03 31.25 10.32
N LEU A 801 15.57 31.42 9.10
CA LEU A 801 14.78 31.41 7.88
C LEU A 801 14.30 29.99 7.52
N PHE A 802 15.12 28.97 7.69
CA PHE A 802 14.73 27.55 7.51
C PHE A 802 13.72 27.11 8.57
N GLU A 803 13.94 27.46 9.85
CA GLU A 803 12.95 27.24 10.92
C GLU A 803 11.61 27.94 10.63
N LEU A 804 11.63 29.08 9.91
CA LEU A 804 10.41 29.76 9.50
C LEU A 804 9.73 29.06 8.32
N PHE A 805 10.48 28.48 7.37
CA PHE A 805 9.90 27.66 6.31
C PHE A 805 9.11 26.48 6.89
N GLU A 806 9.71 25.72 7.79
CA GLU A 806 9.08 24.58 8.48
C GLU A 806 7.83 25.02 9.27
N ARG A 807 7.94 26.07 10.09
CA ARG A 807 6.79 26.57 10.87
C ARG A 807 5.67 27.12 10.00
N LEU A 808 5.99 27.69 8.84
CA LEU A 808 4.98 28.26 7.94
C LEU A 808 4.25 27.18 7.14
N GLU A 809 4.92 26.08 6.83
CA GLU A 809 4.29 24.87 6.28
C GLU A 809 3.38 24.22 7.31
N ALA A 810 3.83 24.07 8.56
CA ALA A 810 3.03 23.50 9.63
C ALA A 810 1.86 24.41 10.08
N GLU A 811 2.07 25.73 10.18
CA GLU A 811 1.11 26.67 10.80
C GLU A 811 1.02 28.04 10.07
N PRO A 812 0.54 28.09 8.81
CA PRO A 812 0.58 29.30 7.98
C PRO A 812 -0.26 30.46 8.54
N LYS A 813 -1.39 30.17 9.20
CA LYS A 813 -2.28 31.18 9.82
C LYS A 813 -1.63 31.82 11.05
N GLU A 814 -0.93 31.03 11.85
CA GLU A 814 -0.27 31.48 13.08
C GLU A 814 0.88 32.42 12.76
N GLN A 815 1.71 32.08 11.76
CA GLN A 815 2.82 32.95 11.33
C GLN A 815 2.33 34.30 10.80
N ARG A 816 1.22 34.33 10.04
CA ARG A 816 0.60 35.58 9.59
C ARG A 816 0.05 36.41 10.76
N ARG A 817 -0.49 35.76 11.80
CA ARG A 817 -0.94 36.42 13.02
C ARG A 817 0.23 37.01 13.80
N GLU A 818 1.30 36.25 14.01
CA GLU A 818 2.51 36.69 14.70
C GLU A 818 3.12 37.92 14.00
N LEU A 819 3.24 37.90 12.66
CA LEU A 819 3.71 39.04 11.88
C LEU A 819 2.86 40.29 12.12
N LYS A 820 1.53 40.14 12.09
CA LYS A 820 0.60 41.26 12.33
C LYS A 820 0.69 41.79 13.75
N GLU A 821 0.87 40.93 14.73
CA GLU A 821 1.09 41.32 16.12
C GLU A 821 2.41 42.08 16.27
N ARG A 822 3.48 41.59 15.66
CA ARG A 822 4.78 42.28 15.65
C ARG A 822 4.69 43.64 14.98
N TYR A 823 4.00 43.74 13.85
CA TYR A 823 3.72 45.01 13.18
C TYR A 823 3.00 45.99 14.11
N ASN A 824 1.93 45.57 14.79
CA ASN A 824 1.19 46.45 15.70
C ASN A 824 2.05 46.88 16.90
N ALA A 825 2.80 45.94 17.50
CA ALA A 825 3.67 46.21 18.65
C ALA A 825 4.75 47.26 18.33
N VAL A 826 5.42 47.14 17.17
CA VAL A 826 6.41 48.15 16.75
C VAL A 826 5.73 49.49 16.44
N GLY A 827 4.52 49.49 15.89
CA GLY A 827 3.72 50.70 15.69
C GLY A 827 3.43 51.44 17.00
N GLU A 828 3.04 50.71 18.06
CA GLU A 828 2.84 51.26 19.40
C GLU A 828 4.13 51.84 19.97
N ARG A 829 5.25 51.13 19.80
CA ARG A 829 6.58 51.58 20.26
C ARG A 829 7.00 52.90 19.60
N ILE A 830 6.71 53.07 18.31
CA ILE A 830 6.98 54.33 17.58
C ILE A 830 6.12 55.48 18.13
N GLU A 831 4.84 55.25 18.43
CA GLU A 831 3.97 56.29 18.98
C GLU A 831 4.37 56.66 20.41
N ASP A 832 4.82 55.69 21.22
CA ASP A 832 5.38 55.97 22.54
C ASP A 832 6.67 56.81 22.45
N ALA A 833 7.57 56.46 21.53
CA ALA A 833 8.82 57.18 21.32
C ALA A 833 8.59 58.65 20.91
N ARG A 834 7.44 58.98 20.33
CA ARG A 834 7.04 60.36 19.99
C ARG A 834 6.98 61.29 21.21
N GLN A 835 6.87 60.75 22.42
CA GLN A 835 6.95 61.54 23.65
C GLN A 835 8.40 61.98 23.96
N ASP A 836 9.38 61.22 23.47
CA ASP A 836 10.80 61.37 23.77
C ASP A 836 11.61 62.01 22.63
N VAL A 837 11.11 61.95 21.38
CA VAL A 837 11.76 62.55 20.20
C VAL A 837 10.83 63.52 19.46
N SER A 838 11.41 64.42 18.67
CA SER A 838 10.66 65.49 17.98
C SER A 838 10.08 65.02 16.63
N GLU A 839 10.72 64.04 15.99
CA GLU A 839 10.31 63.49 14.70
C GLU A 839 10.44 61.96 14.72
N THR A 840 9.40 61.27 14.24
CA THR A 840 9.35 59.80 14.12
C THR A 840 9.12 59.33 12.69
N ALA A 841 8.98 60.26 11.73
CA ALA A 841 8.74 59.93 10.32
C ALA A 841 9.72 58.88 9.76
N PRO A 842 11.05 58.94 9.97
CA PRO A 842 11.94 57.91 9.42
C PRO A 842 11.58 56.49 9.89
N ALA A 843 11.24 56.32 11.16
CA ALA A 843 10.85 55.03 11.74
C ALA A 843 9.45 54.60 11.28
N ARG A 844 8.49 55.55 11.25
CA ARG A 844 7.11 55.28 10.83
C ARG A 844 7.00 54.90 9.36
N GLU A 845 7.73 55.61 8.49
CA GLU A 845 7.74 55.32 7.06
C GLU A 845 8.40 53.96 6.81
N MET A 846 9.53 53.64 7.47
CA MET A 846 10.14 52.32 7.36
C MET A 846 9.24 51.19 7.87
N HIS A 847 8.56 51.40 9.00
CA HIS A 847 7.58 50.46 9.55
C HIS A 847 6.45 50.16 8.56
N GLN A 848 5.91 51.20 7.91
CA GLN A 848 4.90 51.02 6.88
C GLN A 848 5.46 50.29 5.65
N ARG A 849 6.63 50.69 5.15
CA ARG A 849 7.23 50.06 3.97
C ARG A 849 7.61 48.60 4.20
N ALA A 850 8.03 48.25 5.42
CA ALA A 850 8.30 46.86 5.78
C ALA A 850 7.04 46.00 5.73
N TRP A 851 5.88 46.53 6.12
CA TRP A 851 4.61 45.81 5.96
C TRP A 851 4.23 45.61 4.49
N GLU A 852 4.46 46.61 3.65
CA GLU A 852 4.20 46.55 2.20
C GLU A 852 5.06 45.48 1.49
N LEU A 853 6.28 45.19 1.99
CA LEU A 853 7.15 44.14 1.41
C LEU A 853 6.50 42.75 1.42
N PHE A 854 5.76 42.43 2.49
CA PHE A 854 5.05 41.16 2.61
C PHE A 854 3.74 41.14 1.81
N ASP A 855 2.95 42.22 1.87
CA ASP A 855 1.62 42.31 1.23
C ASP A 855 1.68 42.26 -0.31
N ASP A 856 2.80 42.66 -0.91
CA ASP A 856 3.01 42.71 -2.37
C ASP A 856 3.55 41.38 -2.98
N THR A 857 3.65 40.28 -2.21
CA THR A 857 4.30 39.04 -2.67
C THR A 857 3.29 37.90 -2.90
N ASP A 858 3.03 37.57 -4.17
CA ASP A 858 2.05 36.56 -4.61
C ASP A 858 2.60 35.10 -4.71
N ARG A 859 3.88 34.85 -4.38
CA ARG A 859 4.54 33.53 -4.55
C ARG A 859 4.95 32.95 -3.20
N GLU A 860 4.61 31.68 -2.96
CA GLU A 860 4.77 30.99 -1.66
C GLU A 860 6.17 31.12 -1.04
N ARG A 861 7.25 30.80 -1.77
CA ARG A 861 8.62 30.83 -1.21
C ARG A 861 9.23 32.23 -1.12
N GLU A 862 8.97 33.10 -2.09
CA GLU A 862 9.37 34.52 -2.01
C GLU A 862 8.65 35.21 -0.83
N ALA A 863 7.42 34.79 -0.51
CA ALA A 863 6.64 35.36 0.58
C ALA A 863 7.25 35.05 1.95
N VAL A 864 7.85 33.86 2.16
CA VAL A 864 8.54 33.52 3.43
C VAL A 864 9.77 34.39 3.64
N VAL A 865 10.60 34.54 2.59
CA VAL A 865 11.78 35.41 2.63
C VAL A 865 11.38 36.88 2.86
N ALA A 866 10.31 37.34 2.20
CA ALA A 866 9.76 38.67 2.43
C ALA A 866 9.20 38.85 3.85
N LEU A 867 8.55 37.82 4.40
CA LEU A 867 8.03 37.81 5.78
C LEU A 867 9.18 37.93 6.79
N TYR A 868 10.23 37.11 6.65
CA TYR A 868 11.39 37.16 7.53
C TYR A 868 12.12 38.51 7.43
N ALA A 869 12.36 39.01 6.23
CA ALA A 869 12.93 40.34 6.02
C ALA A 869 12.09 41.45 6.68
N SER A 870 10.76 41.33 6.66
CA SER A 870 9.86 42.28 7.32
C SER A 870 10.02 42.24 8.84
N LEU A 871 10.12 41.04 9.44
CA LEU A 871 10.38 40.86 10.88
C LEU A 871 11.73 41.45 11.30
N VAL A 872 12.77 41.22 10.50
CA VAL A 872 14.11 41.77 10.71
C VAL A 872 14.10 43.31 10.62
N VAL A 873 13.40 43.89 9.64
CA VAL A 873 13.25 45.35 9.55
C VAL A 873 12.44 45.91 10.72
N PHE A 874 11.41 45.20 11.21
CA PHE A 874 10.67 45.59 12.41
C PHE A 874 11.56 45.64 13.66
N ASP A 875 12.45 44.66 13.85
CA ASP A 875 13.46 44.70 14.91
C ASP A 875 14.40 45.91 14.75
N ALA A 876 14.89 46.16 13.53
CA ALA A 876 15.73 47.33 13.28
C ALA A 876 15.03 48.66 13.59
N VAL A 877 13.73 48.79 13.25
CA VAL A 877 12.92 49.98 13.58
C VAL A 877 12.76 50.14 15.10
N GLU A 878 12.52 49.05 15.83
CA GLU A 878 12.44 49.09 17.29
C GLU A 878 13.77 49.52 17.92
N ARG A 879 14.88 48.89 17.51
CA ARG A 879 16.23 49.15 18.04
C ARG A 879 16.78 50.53 17.67
N LEU A 880 16.24 51.19 16.63
CA LEU A 880 16.61 52.56 16.27
C LEU A 880 16.57 53.51 17.48
N PHE A 881 15.55 53.36 18.33
CA PHE A 881 15.34 54.23 19.50
C PHE A 881 16.25 53.92 20.68
N GLU A 882 16.93 52.77 20.67
CA GLU A 882 17.89 52.35 21.70
C GLU A 882 19.27 52.99 21.49
N HIS A 883 19.55 53.45 20.27
CA HIS A 883 20.80 54.10 19.93
C HIS A 883 20.74 55.60 20.24
N ASP A 884 21.42 56.03 21.30
CA ASP A 884 21.47 57.43 21.73
C ASP A 884 21.82 58.41 20.59
N ALA A 885 22.77 58.05 19.72
CA ALA A 885 23.21 58.90 18.62
C ALA A 885 22.17 59.03 17.48
N LEU A 886 21.31 58.03 17.28
CA LEU A 886 20.21 58.08 16.31
C LEU A 886 19.00 58.78 16.93
N ARG A 887 18.71 58.51 18.21
CA ARG A 887 17.69 59.22 18.99
C ARG A 887 17.96 60.73 19.07
N GLU A 888 19.22 61.14 19.23
CA GLU A 888 19.61 62.56 19.22
C GLU A 888 19.23 63.24 17.90
N ARG A 889 19.40 62.55 16.76
CA ARG A 889 18.98 63.06 15.44
C ARG A 889 17.47 63.22 15.35
N LEU A 890 16.72 62.22 15.81
CA LEU A 890 15.25 62.27 15.86
C LEU A 890 14.72 63.37 16.80
N SER A 891 15.53 63.84 17.75
CA SER A 891 15.18 64.92 18.68
C SER A 891 15.35 66.34 18.08
N ARG A 892 16.08 66.49 16.96
CA ARG A 892 16.30 67.79 16.31
C ARG A 892 14.98 68.33 15.74
N THR A 893 14.69 69.59 16.04
CA THR A 893 13.48 70.25 15.55
C THR A 893 13.69 70.85 14.17
N VAL A 894 12.82 70.52 13.23
CA VAL A 894 12.74 71.15 11.90
C VAL A 894 12.01 72.50 12.04
N PHE A 895 12.74 73.61 12.12
CA PHE A 895 12.17 74.97 12.10
C PHE A 895 12.86 75.88 11.10
#